data_AF-A0A2E2B5X9-F1
#
_entry.id   AF-A0A2E2B5X9-F1
#
_cell.length_a   1.000
_cell.length_b   1.000
_cell.length_c   1.000
_cell.angle_alpha   90.00
_cell.angle_beta   90.00
_cell.angle_gamma   90.00
#
_symmetry.space_group_name_H-M   'P 1'
#
loop_
_entity.id
_entity.type
_entity.pdbx_description
1 polymer ?
#
loop_
_entity_poly.entity_id
_entity_poly.type
_entity_poly.pdbx_seq_one_letter_code
_entity_poly.pdbx_strand_id
1 'polypeptide(L)'
;MLSTLAPLPRTEQTVLWHDFSGDLNELSSGQFQAKVRGKIQIRDGALHVDEDGQLVLSEAGKLLSDGPFTIDLDMQFSQRSGVFLATDSQHTPFSWGILLRGAGILELRIPVIDKDGKPTSYSDRTWQVMKHTGPLRHDTTYRHTLTFDGQRNWTVYINGIQVFETQLPQDMSFKLSDRDLILGQARTWKSDFVGSIQNLRISNAVIKPTPPQRFLPTSLDQCQEGYYFDMGLQDSPVQTGYLAVTPQTDMQQTGFGWDTQPLRTADAWFSPGRYDPSAEGSVRKHWEAVRSWRDRDALVLPSGATFHADLPPGQYAVSVTFGDLRQNTKVDRIEVNGQSISDDLRMYRGKDKPTYIMTIAEGQTAAINRTDRTARGIVTVDKDGLNVTVRGHQNQPVGILAIEAVAWQSPIITKIADAMVLRWQGLGEPPKGFVEAARAYAQKNFDQAVTLAQQIDDPLTRATMWAWILGYPNATDQRHLDLCNRIRQTLLPLTDVRARSLLRITDLMDKVLHIQMDDTVGIDDLVGTTNWRHLRCGADFALRIKDQEPYFGRARLLAGAFIYQQVQQNGALIDNWTLRKPHRGIGWPPPIVYLLDTLKQYPQCVLARIYAGEKMPNETTVSIPGNTPQWAALSHRTIFRTMEVIRYWTDQRQAANGALGGGIGDDVETLRWWSIGHMVCDDEHVRNAWRKIADWAHSYNRGYGFTVDESDAEHGAEPFSDTHTFLPFIDFGTPRFERTLKRQKKAIYQPMLDTWTAVNPQGYRMFKSYVYSARDVDADRNTDVPYNLRTVNPLLTYAWFTHDTQAIKLIADYATSWRDAIMAEGQGKPAGIVPMVITFDQRQFKWPQSPNWYDPGYYRFPTGYTDNIYSLMLAAYELTGEERYLDPIRLAMKLLREVEPPSTANQTSSYYRIDDLAYMDKELKHGSLRWALWHGRRAICDGGARYRLLTGDTQFDDVLMQYGSAVTRSRLAFVNAENGKQRRLAMEPIK
;
A
#
# COMPACT_ATOMS: atom_id res chain seq x y z
N MET A 1 60.56 64.45 10.28
CA MET A 1 59.86 65.32 9.30
C MET A 1 59.65 64.52 8.03
N LEU A 2 58.53 64.77 7.34
CA LEU A 2 58.04 64.16 6.09
C LEU A 2 57.02 63.03 6.27
N SER A 3 55.79 63.53 6.43
CA SER A 3 54.52 63.02 5.89
C SER A 3 54.65 62.20 4.60
N THR A 4 54.00 61.03 4.57
CA THR A 4 53.51 60.43 3.33
C THR A 4 51.99 60.30 3.42
N LEU A 5 51.36 60.88 2.40
CA LEU A 5 49.94 61.05 2.12
C LEU A 5 49.08 59.83 2.51
N ALA A 6 48.07 60.06 3.36
CA ALA A 6 46.92 59.17 3.43
C ALA A 6 46.18 59.23 2.07
N PRO A 7 45.75 58.10 1.50
CA PRO A 7 44.92 58.12 0.31
C PRO A 7 43.62 58.85 0.66
N LEU A 8 43.25 59.82 -0.17
CA LEU A 8 41.94 60.49 -0.12
C LEU A 8 40.83 59.41 -0.06
N PRO A 9 39.75 59.59 0.73
CA PRO A 9 38.63 58.67 0.70
C PRO A 9 38.10 58.63 -0.74
N ARG A 10 38.10 57.44 -1.36
CA ARG A 10 37.39 57.24 -2.62
C ARG A 10 35.95 57.69 -2.38
N THR A 11 35.43 58.58 -3.23
CA THR A 11 34.00 58.86 -3.25
C THR A 11 33.26 57.54 -3.45
N GLU A 12 32.17 57.33 -2.70
CA GLU A 12 31.34 56.13 -2.83
C GLU A 12 30.90 56.02 -4.29
N GLN A 13 31.45 55.04 -5.00
CA GLN A 13 31.09 54.74 -6.37
C GLN A 13 30.16 53.55 -6.31
N THR A 14 28.87 53.81 -6.47
CA THR A 14 27.86 52.76 -6.62
C THR A 14 27.51 52.66 -8.10
N VAL A 15 27.68 51.47 -8.66
CA VAL A 15 27.13 51.11 -9.96
C VAL A 15 25.78 50.46 -9.71
N LEU A 16 24.73 51.10 -10.22
CA LEU A 16 23.36 50.61 -10.13
C LEU A 16 22.92 50.18 -11.54
N TRP A 17 22.56 48.91 -11.68
CA TRP A 17 21.73 48.45 -12.78
C TRP A 17 20.34 48.17 -12.26
N HIS A 18 19.46 49.11 -12.56
CA HIS A 18 18.04 49.03 -12.33
C HIS A 18 17.37 49.08 -13.69
N ASP A 19 16.57 48.07 -13.98
CA ASP A 19 15.76 47.95 -15.20
C ASP A 19 16.54 47.52 -16.46
N PHE A 20 16.44 46.22 -16.81
CA PHE A 20 16.97 45.66 -18.05
C PHE A 20 16.05 45.97 -19.25
N SER A 21 15.49 47.18 -19.38
CA SER A 21 14.42 47.48 -20.36
C SER A 21 14.88 47.80 -21.80
N GLY A 22 16.15 47.53 -22.16
CA GLY A 22 16.74 47.83 -23.48
C GLY A 22 17.13 46.61 -24.33
N ASP A 23 17.57 46.84 -25.57
CA ASP A 23 18.14 45.78 -26.43
C ASP A 23 19.48 45.26 -25.84
N LEU A 24 19.74 43.96 -25.95
CA LEU A 24 20.94 43.30 -25.39
C LEU A 24 22.25 43.91 -25.92
N ASN A 25 22.20 44.58 -27.07
CA ASN A 25 23.33 45.27 -27.72
C ASN A 25 23.58 46.70 -27.20
N GLU A 26 22.67 47.26 -26.39
CA GLU A 26 22.74 48.64 -25.87
C GLU A 26 22.94 48.73 -24.35
N LEU A 27 23.29 47.62 -23.69
CA LEU A 27 23.60 47.55 -22.25
C LEU A 27 24.94 48.26 -21.91
N SER A 28 25.01 49.57 -22.14
CA SER A 28 26.07 50.44 -21.62
C SER A 28 25.43 51.47 -20.69
N SER A 29 25.34 51.19 -19.39
CA SER A 29 25.24 52.29 -18.42
C SER A 29 26.61 52.96 -18.37
N GLY A 30 26.65 54.29 -18.28
CA GLY A 30 27.82 55.14 -18.57
C GLY A 30 29.11 54.95 -17.74
N GLN A 31 29.36 53.78 -17.14
CA GLN A 31 30.61 53.43 -16.46
C GLN A 31 31.26 52.11 -16.91
N PHE A 32 30.54 51.14 -17.51
CA PHE A 32 31.13 49.86 -17.95
C PHE A 32 30.50 49.34 -19.25
N GLN A 33 31.27 48.61 -20.07
CA GLN A 33 30.75 47.93 -21.26
C GLN A 33 30.28 46.52 -20.88
N ALA A 34 29.02 46.18 -21.15
CA ALA A 34 28.52 44.83 -21.00
C ALA A 34 28.58 44.04 -22.32
N LYS A 35 28.96 42.77 -22.25
CA LYS A 35 28.96 41.83 -23.38
C LYS A 35 28.23 40.56 -23.00
N VAL A 36 27.30 40.14 -23.85
CA VAL A 36 26.53 38.91 -23.66
C VAL A 36 27.16 37.78 -24.48
N ARG A 37 27.28 36.59 -23.91
CA ARG A 37 27.72 35.35 -24.57
C ARG A 37 26.74 34.21 -24.22
N GLY A 38 26.50 33.29 -25.15
CA GLY A 38 25.57 32.17 -24.91
C GLY A 38 24.09 32.58 -24.91
N LYS A 39 23.23 31.80 -24.26
CA LYS A 39 21.77 32.00 -24.24
C LYS A 39 21.35 32.92 -23.10
N ILE A 40 21.24 34.20 -23.39
CA ILE A 40 20.68 35.20 -22.47
C ILE A 40 19.56 35.95 -23.18
N GLN A 41 18.46 36.21 -22.46
CA GLN A 41 17.32 36.96 -22.96
C GLN A 41 16.83 37.96 -21.91
N ILE A 42 16.42 39.14 -22.36
CA ILE A 42 15.68 40.08 -21.51
C ILE A 42 14.19 39.78 -21.69
N ARG A 43 13.49 39.52 -20.58
CA ARG A 43 12.03 39.37 -20.55
C ARG A 43 11.49 39.96 -19.26
N ASP A 44 10.41 40.73 -19.37
CA ASP A 44 9.71 41.35 -18.25
C ASP A 44 10.62 42.21 -17.34
N GLY A 45 11.57 42.94 -17.95
CA GLY A 45 12.52 43.80 -17.23
C GLY A 45 13.62 43.04 -16.46
N ALA A 46 13.74 41.72 -16.64
CA ALA A 46 14.74 40.87 -16.00
C ALA A 46 15.67 40.20 -17.03
N LEU A 47 16.92 39.94 -16.62
CA LEU A 47 17.91 39.20 -17.38
C LEU A 47 17.75 37.70 -17.14
N HIS A 48 17.18 36.97 -18.09
CA HIS A 48 17.06 35.51 -18.07
C HIS A 48 18.32 34.88 -18.64
N VAL A 49 19.00 34.10 -17.81
CA VAL A 49 20.20 33.33 -18.15
C VAL A 49 19.79 31.87 -18.25
N ASP A 50 20.03 31.27 -19.41
CA ASP A 50 19.79 29.85 -19.68
C ASP A 50 21.12 29.08 -19.66
N GLU A 51 21.10 27.76 -19.88
CA GLU A 51 22.32 26.93 -19.99
C GLU A 51 23.36 27.59 -20.94
N ASP A 52 24.58 27.73 -20.44
CA ASP A 52 25.74 28.40 -21.08
C ASP A 52 25.69 29.94 -21.24
N GLY A 53 24.70 30.64 -20.68
CA GLY A 53 24.61 32.10 -20.73
C GLY A 53 25.64 32.82 -19.85
N GLN A 54 26.28 33.89 -20.36
CA GLN A 54 27.23 34.75 -19.65
C GLN A 54 27.01 36.23 -19.97
N LEU A 55 26.90 37.06 -18.94
CA LEU A 55 26.97 38.51 -19.02
C LEU A 55 28.32 38.97 -18.48
N VAL A 56 29.12 39.62 -19.32
CA VAL A 56 30.49 40.06 -19.03
C VAL A 56 30.51 41.57 -18.90
N LEU A 57 30.77 42.08 -17.70
CA LEU A 57 30.93 43.49 -17.39
C LEU A 57 32.41 43.85 -17.43
N SER A 58 32.85 44.48 -18.52
CA SER A 58 34.26 44.78 -18.71
C SER A 58 34.76 45.86 -17.75
N GLU A 59 35.96 45.67 -17.21
CA GLU A 59 36.63 46.53 -16.22
C GLU A 59 35.97 46.64 -14.83
N ALA A 60 34.82 45.99 -14.60
CA ALA A 60 34.14 46.00 -13.30
C ALA A 60 34.98 45.33 -12.18
N GLY A 61 35.97 44.51 -12.52
CA GLY A 61 36.93 43.94 -11.58
C GLY A 61 37.74 45.00 -10.81
N LYS A 62 37.99 46.17 -11.43
CA LYS A 62 38.73 47.29 -10.81
C LYS A 62 38.01 47.91 -9.61
N LEU A 63 36.68 47.84 -9.58
CA LEU A 63 35.89 48.31 -8.43
C LEU A 63 36.02 47.40 -7.21
N LEU A 64 36.38 46.14 -7.45
CA LEU A 64 36.39 45.07 -6.45
C LEU A 64 37.81 44.66 -6.05
N SER A 65 38.85 45.05 -6.80
CA SER A 65 40.23 44.60 -6.58
C SER A 65 40.96 45.34 -5.45
N ASP A 66 40.51 46.53 -5.06
CA ASP A 66 41.14 47.37 -4.02
C ASP A 66 40.12 47.93 -3.00
N GLY A 67 40.05 47.31 -1.83
CA GLY A 67 39.29 47.83 -0.67
C GLY A 67 37.97 47.09 -0.36
N PRO A 68 37.17 47.62 0.59
CA PRO A 68 35.87 47.04 0.92
C PRO A 68 34.89 47.14 -0.25
N PHE A 69 33.96 46.19 -0.35
CA PHE A 69 32.90 46.25 -1.35
C PHE A 69 31.63 45.52 -0.92
N THR A 70 30.54 45.83 -1.62
CA THR A 70 29.25 45.14 -1.53
C THR A 70 28.72 44.81 -2.91
N ILE A 71 28.15 43.62 -3.06
CA ILE A 71 27.38 43.22 -4.25
C ILE A 71 25.98 42.82 -3.82
N ASP A 72 24.95 43.47 -4.36
CA ASP A 72 23.55 43.07 -4.21
C ASP A 72 23.02 42.51 -5.53
N LEU A 73 22.28 41.41 -5.43
CA LEU A 73 21.66 40.73 -6.56
C LEU A 73 20.23 40.33 -6.21
N ASP A 74 19.25 40.81 -6.96
CA ASP A 74 17.87 40.30 -6.87
C ASP A 74 17.72 39.22 -7.96
N MET A 75 17.53 37.96 -7.57
CA MET A 75 17.55 36.82 -8.51
C MET A 75 16.48 35.77 -8.20
N GLN A 76 16.05 35.07 -9.24
CA GLN A 76 15.11 33.94 -9.19
C GLN A 76 15.73 32.73 -9.91
N PHE A 77 15.66 31.54 -9.33
CA PHE A 77 16.30 30.33 -9.86
C PHE A 77 15.31 29.45 -10.62
N SER A 78 15.57 29.08 -11.88
CA SER A 78 14.69 28.15 -12.62
C SER A 78 15.15 26.69 -12.52
N GLN A 79 16.42 26.42 -12.19
CA GLN A 79 16.96 25.08 -11.94
C GLN A 79 17.91 25.04 -10.71
N ARG A 80 18.45 23.85 -10.37
CA ARG A 80 19.37 23.64 -9.24
C ARG A 80 20.78 24.17 -9.51
N SER A 81 20.99 25.48 -9.43
CA SER A 81 22.30 26.06 -9.75
C SER A 81 22.65 27.34 -8.99
N GLY A 82 23.94 27.54 -8.72
CA GLY A 82 24.49 28.72 -8.04
C GLY A 82 24.72 29.90 -8.97
N VAL A 83 24.97 31.08 -8.40
CA VAL A 83 25.35 32.30 -9.14
C VAL A 83 26.87 32.47 -9.14
N PHE A 84 27.42 32.67 -10.32
CA PHE A 84 28.85 32.91 -10.50
C PHE A 84 29.12 34.38 -10.76
N LEU A 85 30.20 34.87 -10.15
CA LEU A 85 30.78 36.19 -10.32
C LEU A 85 32.27 36.01 -10.61
N ALA A 86 32.63 35.62 -11.83
CA ALA A 86 34.02 35.28 -12.18
C ALA A 86 34.74 36.46 -12.84
N THR A 87 36.03 36.68 -12.56
CA THR A 87 36.80 37.77 -13.20
C THR A 87 37.86 37.35 -14.21
N ASP A 88 37.95 36.05 -14.51
CA ASP A 88 38.67 35.53 -15.68
C ASP A 88 38.10 34.16 -16.10
N SER A 89 37.59 34.08 -17.34
CA SER A 89 37.03 32.85 -17.91
C SER A 89 38.09 31.78 -18.29
N GLN A 90 39.38 32.13 -18.29
CA GLN A 90 40.46 31.26 -18.80
C GLN A 90 41.33 30.61 -17.72
N HIS A 91 41.27 31.07 -16.46
CA HIS A 91 42.14 30.57 -15.37
C HIS A 91 41.38 30.30 -14.05
N THR A 92 41.37 29.04 -13.63
CA THR A 92 40.65 28.50 -12.46
C THR A 92 40.93 29.14 -11.09
N PRO A 93 42.16 29.59 -10.75
CA PRO A 93 42.43 30.11 -9.41
C PRO A 93 41.95 31.56 -9.18
N PHE A 94 41.48 32.26 -10.20
CA PHE A 94 40.99 33.66 -10.08
C PHE A 94 39.45 33.76 -10.15
N SER A 95 38.76 32.63 -10.09
CA SER A 95 37.29 32.60 -10.07
C SER A 95 36.77 32.66 -8.63
N TRP A 96 35.76 33.49 -8.39
CA TRP A 96 35.06 33.55 -7.12
C TRP A 96 33.55 33.51 -7.34
N GLY A 97 32.78 33.20 -6.31
CA GLY A 97 31.33 33.09 -6.48
C GLY A 97 30.60 32.57 -5.26
N ILE A 98 29.29 32.75 -5.31
CA ILE A 98 28.34 32.29 -4.30
C ILE A 98 27.58 31.11 -4.89
N LEU A 99 27.99 29.91 -4.51
CA LEU A 99 27.38 28.69 -5.01
C LEU A 99 26.23 28.28 -4.10
N LEU A 100 25.01 28.33 -4.63
CA LEU A 100 23.83 27.72 -4.04
C LEU A 100 23.63 26.35 -4.67
N ARG A 101 24.01 25.28 -3.95
CA ARG A 101 23.77 23.91 -4.42
C ARG A 101 22.33 23.50 -4.11
N GLY A 102 21.78 22.56 -4.88
CA GLY A 102 20.39 22.06 -4.83
C GLY A 102 19.95 21.33 -3.55
N ALA A 103 20.45 21.78 -2.40
CA ALA A 103 20.31 21.26 -1.05
C ALA A 103 20.31 22.39 0.00
N GLY A 104 20.26 23.67 -0.41
CA GLY A 104 20.34 24.82 0.51
C GLY A 104 21.74 25.07 1.09
N ILE A 105 22.77 24.53 0.43
CA ILE A 105 24.18 24.77 0.75
C ILE A 105 24.57 26.07 0.10
N LEU A 106 25.12 26.98 0.90
CA LEU A 106 25.82 28.15 0.42
C LEU A 106 27.31 27.88 0.54
N GLU A 107 28.00 27.81 -0.59
CA GLU A 107 29.46 27.72 -0.68
C GLU A 107 29.97 29.06 -1.21
N LEU A 108 30.78 29.74 -0.41
CA LEU A 108 31.50 30.93 -0.85
C LEU A 108 32.90 30.48 -1.26
N ARG A 109 33.27 30.68 -2.53
CA ARG A 109 34.65 30.48 -2.99
C ARG A 109 35.29 31.82 -3.27
N ILE A 110 36.44 32.06 -2.66
CA ILE A 110 37.20 33.31 -2.66
C ILE A 110 38.54 33.06 -3.36
N PRO A 111 38.97 33.91 -4.31
CA PRO A 111 40.26 33.79 -4.96
C PRO A 111 41.33 34.41 -4.05
N VAL A 112 42.39 33.65 -3.78
CA VAL A 112 43.42 34.08 -2.83
C VAL A 112 44.81 33.81 -3.39
N ILE A 113 45.78 34.60 -2.94
CA ILE A 113 47.19 34.27 -3.03
C ILE A 113 47.58 33.57 -1.74
N ASP A 114 48.10 32.35 -1.83
CA ASP A 114 48.63 31.62 -0.69
C ASP A 114 49.99 32.17 -0.22
N LYS A 115 50.50 31.60 0.87
CA LYS A 115 51.78 31.98 1.48
C LYS A 115 52.99 31.93 0.54
N ASP A 116 52.92 31.12 -0.52
CA ASP A 116 54.00 30.91 -1.49
C ASP A 116 53.86 31.85 -2.70
N GLY A 117 52.92 32.81 -2.65
CA GLY A 117 52.63 33.74 -3.74
C GLY A 117 51.84 33.09 -4.88
N LYS A 118 51.31 31.88 -4.70
CA LYS A 118 50.63 31.14 -5.75
C LYS A 118 49.12 31.44 -5.72
N PRO A 119 48.50 31.73 -6.88
CA PRO A 119 47.06 31.84 -6.99
C PRO A 119 46.36 30.52 -6.69
N THR A 120 45.41 30.55 -5.75
CA THR A 120 44.55 29.43 -5.35
C THR A 120 43.15 29.92 -4.96
N SER A 121 42.30 29.04 -4.47
CA SER A 121 40.95 29.40 -3.98
C SER A 121 40.71 28.90 -2.56
N TYR A 122 40.21 29.78 -1.69
CA TYR A 122 39.66 29.41 -0.40
C TYR A 122 38.15 29.16 -0.56
N SER A 123 37.64 28.07 0.00
CA SER A 123 36.19 27.79 -0.01
C SER A 123 35.71 27.47 1.38
N ASP A 124 34.65 28.14 1.81
CA ASP A 124 33.96 27.84 3.04
C ASP A 124 32.46 27.66 2.77
N ARG A 125 31.81 26.80 3.57
CA ARG A 125 30.46 26.31 3.30
C ARG A 125 29.61 26.41 4.55
N THR A 126 28.38 26.89 4.37
CA THR A 126 27.36 26.83 5.41
C THR A 126 26.11 26.13 4.94
N TRP A 127 25.50 25.42 5.89
CA TRP A 127 24.19 24.79 5.78
C TRP A 127 23.10 25.66 6.44
N GLN A 128 23.47 26.81 7.02
CA GLN A 128 22.57 27.66 7.82
C GLN A 128 21.63 28.54 6.99
N VAL A 129 21.81 28.63 5.68
CA VAL A 129 20.91 29.40 4.80
C VAL A 129 19.45 28.97 4.97
N MET A 130 19.21 27.66 5.07
CA MET A 130 17.86 27.11 5.26
C MET A 130 17.24 27.42 6.62
N LYS A 131 18.05 27.72 7.64
CA LYS A 131 17.52 28.09 8.97
C LYS A 131 16.80 29.44 8.93
N HIS A 132 17.30 30.37 8.12
CA HIS A 132 16.84 31.76 8.08
C HIS A 132 15.92 32.07 6.89
N THR A 133 16.07 31.34 5.78
CA THR A 133 15.39 31.63 4.50
C THR A 133 14.59 30.46 3.94
N GLY A 134 14.63 29.29 4.62
CA GLY A 134 14.17 27.94 4.22
C GLY A 134 14.32 27.57 2.75
N PRO A 135 13.42 26.74 2.16
CA PRO A 135 13.64 26.27 0.80
C PRO A 135 13.52 27.43 -0.18
N LEU A 136 14.62 27.71 -0.88
CA LEU A 136 14.62 28.64 -2.00
C LEU A 136 13.69 28.08 -3.08
N ARG A 137 12.62 28.81 -3.41
CA ARG A 137 11.64 28.38 -4.41
C ARG A 137 12.01 28.92 -5.78
N HIS A 138 11.66 28.16 -6.81
CA HIS A 138 11.93 28.53 -8.20
C HIS A 138 11.10 29.72 -8.70
N ASP A 139 10.01 30.04 -8.00
CA ASP A 139 9.07 31.12 -8.32
C ASP A 139 9.28 32.39 -7.48
N THR A 140 10.35 32.46 -6.66
CA THR A 140 10.57 33.58 -5.74
C THR A 140 11.89 34.29 -6.04
N THR A 141 11.84 35.62 -6.09
CA THR A 141 13.04 36.47 -6.13
C THR A 141 13.65 36.57 -4.73
N TYR A 142 14.95 36.35 -4.64
CA TYR A 142 15.75 36.53 -3.43
C TYR A 142 16.78 37.64 -3.65
N ARG A 143 16.93 38.53 -2.67
CA ARG A 143 18.02 39.50 -2.62
C ARG A 143 19.23 38.88 -1.95
N HIS A 144 20.30 38.64 -2.69
CA HIS A 144 21.57 38.17 -2.18
C HIS A 144 22.53 39.36 -2.05
N THR A 145 23.02 39.60 -0.84
CA THR A 145 24.03 40.63 -0.59
C THR A 145 25.32 39.97 -0.12
N LEU A 146 26.43 40.31 -0.74
CA LEU A 146 27.77 39.89 -0.32
C LEU A 146 28.59 41.11 0.05
N THR A 147 29.24 41.07 1.20
CA THR A 147 30.15 42.13 1.64
C THR A 147 31.54 41.58 1.91
N PHE A 148 32.56 42.33 1.51
CA PHE A 148 33.95 42.14 1.90
C PHE A 148 34.45 43.41 2.59
N ASP A 149 35.08 43.27 3.75
CA ASP A 149 35.51 44.41 4.57
C ASP A 149 36.82 45.08 4.12
N GLY A 150 37.43 44.58 3.05
CA GLY A 150 38.73 45.07 2.56
C GLY A 150 39.93 44.47 3.30
N GLN A 151 39.71 43.61 4.30
CA GLN A 151 40.75 42.93 5.06
C GLN A 151 40.67 41.42 4.86
N ARG A 152 39.74 40.77 5.57
CA ARG A 152 39.64 39.30 5.64
C ARG A 152 38.22 38.79 5.84
N ASN A 153 37.27 39.64 6.22
CA ASN A 153 35.92 39.20 6.57
C ASN A 153 35.00 39.24 5.36
N TRP A 154 34.29 38.14 5.16
CA TRP A 154 33.25 38.00 4.15
C TRP A 154 31.93 37.69 4.81
N THR A 155 30.86 38.36 4.38
CA THR A 155 29.53 38.16 4.93
C THR A 155 28.51 38.06 3.81
N VAL A 156 27.61 37.08 3.91
CA VAL A 156 26.51 36.89 2.97
C VAL A 156 25.19 37.12 3.71
N TYR A 157 24.34 37.94 3.10
CA TYR A 157 22.97 38.15 3.50
C TYR A 157 22.02 37.64 2.41
N ILE A 158 20.87 37.11 2.83
CA ILE A 158 19.77 36.80 1.93
C ILE A 158 18.52 37.48 2.48
N ASN A 159 17.88 38.31 1.66
CA ASN A 159 16.77 39.19 2.03
C ASN A 159 17.10 39.99 3.30
N GLY A 160 18.32 40.53 3.39
CA GLY A 160 18.79 41.34 4.52
C GLY A 160 19.08 40.57 5.82
N ILE A 161 18.92 39.25 5.84
CA ILE A 161 19.29 38.41 6.99
C ILE A 161 20.71 37.88 6.79
N GLN A 162 21.61 38.06 7.76
CA GLN A 162 22.94 37.47 7.72
C GLN A 162 22.83 35.94 7.81
N VAL A 163 23.26 35.25 6.75
CA VAL A 163 23.17 33.77 6.68
C VAL A 163 24.53 33.08 6.74
N PHE A 164 25.61 33.84 6.53
CA PHE A 164 26.98 33.32 6.50
C PHE A 164 28.00 34.40 6.80
N GLU A 165 29.05 34.05 7.56
CA GLU A 165 30.22 34.89 7.80
C GLU A 165 31.46 33.99 7.86
N THR A 166 32.54 34.39 7.21
CA THR A 166 33.82 33.67 7.21
C THR A 166 35.00 34.62 7.14
N GLN A 167 36.16 34.17 7.62
CA GLN A 167 37.41 34.92 7.62
C GLN A 167 38.47 34.18 6.82
N LEU A 168 39.20 34.91 5.97
CA LEU A 168 40.36 34.34 5.26
C LEU A 168 41.48 33.93 6.25
N PRO A 169 42.15 32.79 6.04
CA PRO A 169 43.32 32.38 6.81
C PRO A 169 44.42 33.47 6.84
N GLN A 170 45.20 33.52 7.92
CA GLN A 170 46.16 34.60 8.12
C GLN A 170 47.29 34.65 7.07
N ASP A 171 47.56 33.52 6.42
CA ASP A 171 48.58 33.32 5.41
C ASP A 171 48.03 33.44 3.97
N MET A 172 46.78 33.87 3.81
CA MET A 172 46.12 34.09 2.54
C MET A 172 45.71 35.56 2.38
N SER A 173 45.79 36.07 1.16
CA SER A 173 45.30 37.41 0.81
C SER A 173 44.34 37.36 -0.36
N PHE A 174 43.22 38.08 -0.27
CA PHE A 174 42.28 38.21 -1.38
C PHE A 174 42.97 38.92 -2.55
N LYS A 175 42.83 38.38 -3.76
CA LYS A 175 43.31 39.04 -4.98
C LYS A 175 42.37 38.74 -6.14
N LEU A 176 41.96 39.81 -6.82
CA LEU A 176 41.10 39.74 -7.98
C LEU A 176 41.85 40.19 -9.24
N SER A 177 41.44 39.66 -10.41
CA SER A 177 41.90 40.18 -11.71
C SER A 177 41.25 41.54 -12.00
N ASP A 178 42.02 42.50 -12.50
CA ASP A 178 41.55 43.86 -12.85
C ASP A 178 40.75 43.92 -14.18
N ARG A 179 40.28 42.77 -14.68
CA ARG A 179 39.63 42.65 -16.00
C ARG A 179 38.10 42.72 -15.89
N ASP A 180 37.39 41.69 -16.31
CA ASP A 180 35.93 41.69 -16.45
C ASP A 180 35.26 41.08 -15.22
N LEU A 181 33.96 41.32 -14.99
CA LEU A 181 33.11 40.58 -14.05
C LEU A 181 32.05 39.80 -14.83
N ILE A 182 31.97 38.49 -14.62
CA ILE A 182 31.11 37.59 -15.39
C ILE A 182 29.97 37.07 -14.50
N LEU A 183 28.74 37.29 -14.93
CA LEU A 183 27.50 36.76 -14.37
C LEU A 183 26.97 35.63 -15.25
N GLY A 184 26.61 34.48 -14.68
CA GLY A 184 26.12 33.31 -15.44
C GLY A 184 27.07 32.12 -15.37
N GLN A 185 27.39 31.46 -16.49
CA GLN A 185 28.28 30.29 -16.49
C GLN A 185 29.78 30.67 -16.40
N ALA A 186 30.58 29.94 -15.60
CA ALA A 186 32.04 30.01 -15.64
C ALA A 186 32.62 28.76 -16.34
N ARG A 187 33.32 28.92 -17.48
CA ARG A 187 33.82 27.80 -18.33
C ARG A 187 34.64 26.72 -17.62
N THR A 188 35.27 27.05 -16.49
CA THR A 188 36.11 26.12 -15.72
C THR A 188 35.32 25.29 -14.69
N TRP A 189 34.00 25.46 -14.59
CA TRP A 189 33.14 24.84 -13.57
C TRP A 189 31.93 24.13 -14.21
N LYS A 190 31.60 22.92 -13.75
CA LYS A 190 30.44 22.13 -14.22
C LYS A 190 29.11 22.52 -13.53
N SER A 191 28.82 23.80 -13.38
CA SER A 191 27.54 24.25 -12.79
C SER A 191 27.11 25.56 -13.44
N ASP A 192 25.85 25.59 -13.89
CA ASP A 192 25.33 26.63 -14.79
C ASP A 192 24.22 27.40 -14.11
N PHE A 193 24.34 28.71 -13.87
CA PHE A 193 23.20 29.50 -13.38
C PHE A 193 22.08 29.50 -14.44
N VAL A 194 20.91 28.97 -14.07
CA VAL A 194 19.69 29.06 -14.89
C VAL A 194 18.64 29.78 -14.05
N GLY A 195 18.20 30.94 -14.50
CA GLY A 195 17.32 31.81 -13.73
C GLY A 195 17.24 33.24 -14.28
N SER A 196 16.57 34.12 -13.55
CA SER A 196 16.45 35.53 -13.91
C SER A 196 17.08 36.45 -12.87
N ILE A 197 17.84 37.45 -13.30
CA ILE A 197 18.39 38.52 -12.47
C ILE A 197 17.57 39.79 -12.72
N GLN A 198 16.96 40.31 -11.66
CA GLN A 198 16.08 41.49 -11.71
C GLN A 198 16.85 42.77 -11.39
N ASN A 199 17.80 42.72 -10.45
CA ASN A 199 18.65 43.87 -10.10
C ASN A 199 20.09 43.42 -9.81
N LEU A 200 21.04 44.28 -10.15
CA LEU A 200 22.45 44.15 -9.76
C LEU A 200 22.96 45.50 -9.25
N ARG A 201 23.56 45.50 -8.06
CA ARG A 201 24.27 46.65 -7.51
C ARG A 201 25.66 46.24 -7.07
N ILE A 202 26.65 47.07 -7.40
CA ILE A 202 28.03 46.93 -6.94
C ILE A 202 28.44 48.25 -6.29
N SER A 203 28.99 48.18 -5.08
CA SER A 203 29.49 49.32 -4.32
C SER A 203 30.90 49.05 -3.81
N ASN A 204 31.75 50.07 -3.81
CA ASN A 204 33.11 50.05 -3.22
C ASN A 204 33.12 50.36 -1.71
N ALA A 205 32.01 50.08 -1.01
CA ALA A 205 31.85 50.22 0.44
C ALA A 205 31.12 49.00 1.01
N VAL A 206 31.27 48.75 2.32
CA VAL A 206 30.46 47.74 3.03
C VAL A 206 29.09 48.35 3.37
N ILE A 207 28.04 47.82 2.74
CA ILE A 207 26.65 48.20 2.98
C ILE A 207 25.98 47.01 3.68
N LYS A 208 25.58 47.19 4.93
CA LYS A 208 24.78 46.19 5.65
C LYS A 208 23.32 46.32 5.22
N PRO A 209 22.71 45.29 4.59
CA PRO A 209 21.33 45.37 4.16
C PRO A 209 20.40 45.36 5.39
N THR A 210 19.34 46.17 5.35
CA THR A 210 18.27 46.11 6.35
C THR A 210 17.32 44.98 5.98
N PRO A 211 16.93 44.08 6.91
CA PRO A 211 15.91 43.08 6.63
C PRO A 211 14.61 43.78 6.22
N PRO A 212 13.87 43.28 5.21
CA PRO A 212 12.59 43.84 4.83
C PRO A 212 11.66 43.79 6.04
N GLN A 213 11.01 44.91 6.36
CA GLN A 213 9.92 44.90 7.33
C GLN A 213 8.84 43.96 6.79
N ARG A 214 8.74 42.78 7.39
CA ARG A 214 7.60 41.89 7.17
C ARG A 214 6.42 42.52 7.88
N PHE A 215 5.37 42.85 7.11
CA PHE A 215 4.05 43.11 7.67
C PHE A 215 3.60 41.81 8.36
N LEU A 216 3.80 41.75 9.67
CA LEU A 216 3.21 40.73 10.51
C LEU A 216 1.79 41.17 10.82
N PRO A 217 0.77 40.38 10.50
CA PRO A 217 -0.54 40.65 11.03
C PRO A 217 -0.51 40.43 12.55
N THR A 218 -0.75 41.51 13.30
CA THR A 218 -0.71 41.53 14.78
C THR A 218 -2.09 41.39 15.42
N SER A 219 -3.16 41.27 14.62
CA SER A 219 -4.54 41.12 15.10
C SER A 219 -5.39 40.22 14.22
N LEU A 220 -6.45 39.65 14.80
CA LEU A 220 -7.41 38.75 14.12
C LEU A 220 -8.18 39.43 12.98
N ASP A 221 -8.30 40.77 12.97
CA ASP A 221 -9.07 41.54 11.98
C ASP A 221 -8.51 41.43 10.55
N GLN A 222 -7.29 40.93 10.40
CA GLN A 222 -6.59 40.82 9.12
C GLN A 222 -6.75 39.44 8.47
N CYS A 223 -7.52 38.52 9.09
CA CYS A 223 -7.81 37.19 8.58
C CYS A 223 -9.13 37.15 7.78
N GLN A 224 -9.07 37.13 6.44
CA GLN A 224 -10.27 37.13 5.57
C GLN A 224 -10.81 35.73 5.17
N GLU A 225 -9.97 34.68 5.15
CA GLU A 225 -10.35 33.34 4.64
C GLU A 225 -10.35 32.22 5.71
N GLY A 226 -9.99 32.56 6.95
CA GLY A 226 -9.81 31.62 8.06
C GLY A 226 -8.73 32.10 9.03
N TYR A 227 -8.68 31.52 10.22
CA TYR A 227 -7.73 31.87 11.27
C TYR A 227 -6.62 30.81 11.32
N TYR A 228 -5.42 31.20 10.94
CA TYR A 228 -4.28 30.30 10.82
C TYR A 228 -3.15 30.79 11.72
N PHE A 229 -2.63 29.92 12.59
CA PHE A 229 -1.64 30.26 13.61
C PHE A 229 -0.39 29.40 13.42
N ASP A 230 0.76 30.04 13.19
CA ASP A 230 2.07 29.42 12.98
C ASP A 230 2.92 29.54 14.25
N MET A 231 3.33 28.42 14.84
CA MET A 231 3.96 28.36 16.17
C MET A 231 5.48 28.34 16.02
N GLY A 232 6.17 29.41 16.38
CA GLY A 232 7.59 29.54 16.05
C GLY A 232 8.41 30.46 16.95
N LEU A 233 9.70 30.61 16.60
CA LEU A 233 10.59 31.59 17.23
C LEU A 233 10.19 33.03 16.86
N GLN A 234 10.61 34.01 17.67
CA GLN A 234 10.34 35.42 17.38
C GLN A 234 10.84 35.88 16.00
N ASP A 235 12.02 35.41 15.59
CA ASP A 235 12.68 35.81 14.33
C ASP A 235 12.43 34.82 13.18
N SER A 236 11.49 33.90 13.36
CA SER A 236 11.17 32.87 12.38
C SER A 236 10.30 33.41 11.24
N PRO A 237 10.59 33.04 9.98
CA PRO A 237 9.61 33.10 8.89
C PRO A 237 8.27 32.46 9.26
N VAL A 238 7.21 33.20 8.99
CA VAL A 238 5.81 32.79 9.18
C VAL A 238 5.25 32.36 7.83
N GLN A 239 4.44 31.30 7.81
CA GLN A 239 3.73 30.87 6.62
C GLN A 239 2.82 31.98 6.09
N THR A 240 2.90 32.26 4.78
CA THR A 240 2.01 33.24 4.14
C THR A 240 0.55 32.92 4.46
N GLY A 241 -0.18 33.92 4.98
CA GLY A 241 -1.57 33.79 5.43
C GLY A 241 -1.75 33.36 6.90
N TYR A 242 -0.67 33.17 7.66
CA TYR A 242 -0.71 32.77 9.07
C TYR A 242 -0.31 33.92 9.99
N LEU A 243 -0.87 33.91 11.20
CA LEU A 243 -0.52 34.74 12.33
C LEU A 243 0.62 34.08 13.12
N ALA A 244 1.63 34.86 13.50
CA ALA A 244 2.75 34.37 14.28
C ALA A 244 2.35 34.16 15.74
N VAL A 245 2.60 32.97 16.28
CA VAL A 245 2.50 32.69 17.71
C VAL A 245 3.89 32.31 18.23
N THR A 246 4.43 33.16 19.09
CA THR A 246 5.80 33.07 19.63
C THR A 246 5.74 33.05 21.16
N PRO A 247 6.86 32.77 21.87
CA PRO A 247 6.89 32.87 23.33
C PRO A 247 6.52 34.26 23.89
N GLN A 248 6.58 35.30 23.05
CA GLN A 248 6.26 36.68 23.41
C GLN A 248 4.84 37.11 23.02
N THR A 249 4.05 36.24 22.38
CA THR A 249 2.67 36.57 22.01
C THR A 249 1.82 36.80 23.27
N ASP A 250 1.41 38.05 23.47
CA ASP A 250 0.53 38.46 24.56
C ASP A 250 -0.93 38.40 24.09
N MET A 251 -1.70 37.50 24.71
CA MET A 251 -3.11 37.28 24.41
C MET A 251 -3.95 38.55 24.60
N GLN A 252 -3.65 39.40 25.59
CA GLN A 252 -4.43 40.62 25.83
C GLN A 252 -4.24 41.67 24.73
N GLN A 253 -3.12 41.63 24.02
CA GLN A 253 -2.80 42.59 22.95
C GLN A 253 -3.26 42.10 21.57
N THR A 254 -3.25 40.79 21.36
CA THR A 254 -3.44 40.19 20.03
C THR A 254 -4.81 39.53 19.85
N GLY A 255 -5.51 39.22 20.94
CA GLY A 255 -6.75 38.43 20.93
C GLY A 255 -6.52 36.93 20.71
N PHE A 256 -5.27 36.45 20.70
CA PHE A 256 -4.92 35.04 20.62
C PHE A 256 -3.61 34.73 21.34
N GLY A 257 -3.42 33.52 21.86
CA GLY A 257 -2.20 33.16 22.55
C GLY A 257 -2.36 31.97 23.48
N TRP A 258 -1.27 31.59 24.15
CA TRP A 258 -1.29 30.52 25.14
C TRP A 258 -1.55 31.08 26.54
N ASP A 259 -2.36 30.38 27.33
CA ASP A 259 -2.57 30.69 28.76
C ASP A 259 -1.30 30.50 29.61
N THR A 260 -0.36 29.72 29.10
CA THR A 260 0.87 29.32 29.76
C THR A 260 2.05 29.59 28.84
N GLN A 261 3.12 30.15 29.40
CA GLN A 261 4.38 30.39 28.69
C GLN A 261 4.95 29.09 28.10
N PRO A 262 5.32 29.05 26.81
CA PRO A 262 6.00 27.90 26.21
C PRO A 262 7.28 27.54 26.97
N LEU A 263 7.50 26.25 27.22
CA LEU A 263 8.69 25.77 27.92
C LEU A 263 9.97 26.04 27.11
N ARG A 264 9.86 25.93 25.77
CA ARG A 264 10.93 26.12 24.80
C ARG A 264 10.37 26.06 23.38
N THR A 265 11.19 26.46 22.42
CA THR A 265 10.96 26.21 21.00
C THR A 265 11.59 24.90 20.55
N ALA A 266 11.12 24.38 19.41
CA ALA A 266 11.60 23.15 18.82
C ALA A 266 11.76 23.27 17.31
N ASP A 267 12.91 22.84 16.80
CA ASP A 267 13.02 22.49 15.38
C ASP A 267 12.34 21.13 15.19
N ALA A 268 11.24 21.11 14.45
CA ALA A 268 10.37 19.93 14.38
C ALA A 268 11.05 18.69 13.77
N TRP A 269 12.20 18.85 13.09
CA TRP A 269 12.90 17.78 12.38
C TRP A 269 14.37 17.58 12.77
N PHE A 270 14.93 18.38 13.69
CA PHE A 270 16.31 18.17 14.13
C PHE A 270 16.37 17.01 15.14
N SER A 271 16.81 15.84 14.67
CA SER A 271 17.16 14.71 15.53
C SER A 271 18.69 14.71 15.72
N PRO A 272 19.22 15.04 16.91
CA PRO A 272 20.65 15.01 17.15
C PRO A 272 21.23 13.62 16.83
N GLY A 273 22.28 13.57 16.01
CA GLY A 273 23.09 12.37 15.78
C GLY A 273 22.71 11.44 14.62
N ARG A 274 21.75 11.79 13.74
CA ARG A 274 21.38 10.93 12.59
C ARG A 274 21.54 11.54 11.20
N TYR A 275 21.54 12.85 11.10
CA TYR A 275 21.83 13.55 9.86
C TYR A 275 23.25 14.07 9.99
N ASP A 276 24.20 13.35 9.37
CA ASP A 276 25.53 13.88 9.16
C ASP A 276 25.42 15.07 8.20
N PRO A 277 25.72 16.31 8.65
CA PRO A 277 25.64 17.50 7.82
C PRO A 277 26.58 17.45 6.61
N SER A 278 27.56 16.54 6.59
CA SER A 278 28.53 16.40 5.50
C SER A 278 28.09 15.50 4.34
N ALA A 279 26.99 14.74 4.50
CA ALA A 279 26.57 13.72 3.53
C ALA A 279 25.41 14.20 2.61
N GLU A 280 25.68 14.34 1.32
CA GLU A 280 24.74 14.81 0.27
C GLU A 280 23.40 14.04 0.24
N GLY A 281 23.42 12.74 0.57
CA GLY A 281 22.23 11.87 0.62
C GLY A 281 21.27 12.15 1.79
N SER A 282 21.74 12.80 2.85
CA SER A 282 20.95 13.18 4.02
C SER A 282 20.03 14.38 3.73
N VAL A 283 20.45 15.27 2.82
CA VAL A 283 19.74 16.52 2.53
C VAL A 283 18.62 16.34 1.51
N ARG A 284 18.75 15.40 0.57
CA ARG A 284 17.63 14.98 -0.30
C ARG A 284 16.43 14.50 0.54
N LYS A 285 16.67 13.77 1.63
CA LYS A 285 15.63 13.30 2.55
C LYS A 285 15.03 14.44 3.40
N HIS A 286 15.77 15.53 3.60
CA HIS A 286 15.30 16.76 4.25
C HIS A 286 14.38 17.58 3.32
N TRP A 287 14.73 17.69 2.04
CA TRP A 287 13.95 18.38 0.99
C TRP A 287 12.54 17.80 0.79
N GLU A 288 12.40 16.47 0.81
CA GLU A 288 11.09 15.82 0.71
C GLU A 288 10.21 16.02 1.96
N ALA A 289 10.80 16.46 3.09
CA ALA A 289 10.16 16.48 4.41
C ALA A 289 9.65 17.87 4.86
N VAL A 290 10.29 18.98 4.47
CA VAL A 290 9.83 20.35 4.80
C VAL A 290 9.04 20.92 3.61
N ARG A 291 7.70 20.86 3.68
CA ARG A 291 6.81 21.29 2.57
C ARG A 291 6.30 22.73 2.70
N SER A 292 6.38 23.33 3.89
CA SER A 292 5.88 24.70 4.19
C SER A 292 6.60 25.33 5.39
N TRP A 293 6.48 26.66 5.58
CA TRP A 293 7.06 27.38 6.73
C TRP A 293 6.50 26.86 8.06
N ARG A 294 5.20 26.60 8.07
CA ARG A 294 4.41 26.03 9.17
C ARG A 294 4.94 24.70 9.72
N ASP A 295 5.72 23.97 8.93
CA ASP A 295 6.13 22.60 9.23
C ASP A 295 7.51 22.49 9.89
N ARG A 296 8.15 23.64 10.17
CA ARG A 296 9.57 23.78 10.49
C ARG A 296 9.84 23.87 11.99
N ASP A 297 9.22 24.82 12.66
CA ASP A 297 9.40 25.11 14.08
C ASP A 297 8.10 24.94 14.88
N ALA A 298 8.25 24.69 16.17
CA ALA A 298 7.15 24.39 17.08
C ALA A 298 7.37 25.08 18.43
N LEU A 299 6.27 25.36 19.14
CA LEU A 299 6.27 25.70 20.55
C LEU A 299 6.03 24.43 21.39
N VAL A 300 6.88 24.18 22.37
CA VAL A 300 6.75 23.05 23.30
C VAL A 300 6.10 23.54 24.59
N LEU A 301 4.95 22.99 24.92
CA LEU A 301 4.08 23.45 26.00
C LEU A 301 3.94 22.38 27.08
N PRO A 302 3.68 22.76 28.33
CA PRO A 302 3.34 21.80 29.37
C PRO A 302 2.01 21.10 29.04
N SER A 303 1.85 19.87 29.51
CA SER A 303 0.59 19.14 29.35
C SER A 303 -0.55 19.91 30.02
N GLY A 304 -1.65 20.11 29.30
CA GLY A 304 -2.82 20.85 29.78
C GLY A 304 -2.82 22.35 29.46
N ALA A 305 -1.79 22.87 28.78
CA ALA A 305 -1.82 24.24 28.26
C ALA A 305 -2.97 24.44 27.28
N THR A 306 -3.57 25.63 27.31
CA THR A 306 -4.70 26.01 26.45
C THR A 306 -4.33 27.18 25.55
N PHE A 307 -4.58 27.01 24.26
CA PHE A 307 -4.51 28.10 23.28
C PHE A 307 -5.88 28.76 23.15
N HIS A 308 -5.90 30.08 23.23
CA HIS A 308 -7.09 30.91 23.14
C HIS A 308 -7.04 31.74 21.85
N ALA A 309 -8.19 31.94 21.21
CA ALA A 309 -8.37 32.94 20.15
C ALA A 309 -9.80 33.50 20.16
N ASP A 310 -9.94 34.83 20.12
CA ASP A 310 -11.21 35.57 20.15
C ASP A 310 -11.95 35.51 18.81
N LEU A 311 -12.34 34.30 18.40
CA LEU A 311 -13.06 34.07 17.15
C LEU A 311 -14.57 34.38 17.31
N PRO A 312 -15.24 34.89 16.26
CA PRO A 312 -16.68 35.09 16.27
C PRO A 312 -17.46 33.79 16.55
N PRO A 313 -18.66 33.87 17.17
CA PRO A 313 -19.50 32.70 17.34
C PRO A 313 -19.85 32.03 16.00
N GLY A 314 -19.69 30.71 15.91
CA GLY A 314 -19.90 29.94 14.69
C GLY A 314 -19.33 28.53 14.78
N GLN A 315 -19.52 27.74 13.72
CA GLN A 315 -18.84 26.45 13.61
C GLN A 315 -17.52 26.59 12.89
N TYR A 316 -16.51 25.86 13.35
CA TYR A 316 -15.17 25.89 12.79
C TYR A 316 -14.63 24.48 12.59
N ALA A 317 -14.02 24.23 11.44
CA ALA A 317 -13.10 23.11 11.29
C ALA A 317 -11.76 23.51 11.90
N VAL A 318 -11.34 22.77 12.92
CA VAL A 318 -10.11 23.04 13.67
C VAL A 318 -9.10 21.92 13.42
N SER A 319 -7.89 22.30 13.02
CA SER A 319 -6.73 21.42 12.96
C SER A 319 -5.66 21.83 13.96
N VAL A 320 -5.07 20.85 14.63
CA VAL A 320 -3.91 21.03 15.50
C VAL A 320 -2.78 20.16 14.98
N THR A 321 -1.66 20.76 14.59
CA THR A 321 -0.51 20.06 14.02
C THR A 321 0.62 19.96 15.04
N PHE A 322 1.14 18.75 15.27
CA PHE A 322 2.11 18.40 16.31
C PHE A 322 3.55 18.34 15.79
N GLY A 323 4.49 18.82 16.60
CA GLY A 323 5.92 18.87 16.32
C GLY A 323 6.80 18.30 17.44
N ASP A 324 8.11 18.50 17.30
CA ASP A 324 9.19 18.00 18.17
C ASP A 324 9.42 16.47 18.15
N LEU A 325 10.13 16.01 17.10
CA LEU A 325 10.48 14.60 16.90
C LEU A 325 11.74 14.13 17.67
N ARG A 326 12.22 14.91 18.64
CA ARG A 326 13.41 14.50 19.43
C ARG A 326 13.11 13.31 20.34
N GLN A 327 11.86 13.15 20.75
CA GLN A 327 11.40 12.05 21.58
C GLN A 327 10.07 11.48 21.08
N ASN A 328 9.71 10.29 21.57
CA ASN A 328 8.36 9.78 21.34
C ASN A 328 7.39 10.67 22.11
N THR A 329 6.37 11.17 21.44
CA THR A 329 5.35 12.03 22.06
C THR A 329 4.03 11.29 22.01
N LYS A 330 3.39 11.09 23.17
CA LYS A 330 2.03 10.58 23.23
C LYS A 330 1.11 11.67 23.77
N VAL A 331 0.00 11.90 23.09
CA VAL A 331 -1.04 12.84 23.47
C VAL A 331 -2.26 12.01 23.85
N ASP A 332 -2.68 12.10 25.11
CA ASP A 332 -3.83 11.35 25.60
C ASP A 332 -5.13 11.90 25.02
N ARG A 333 -5.23 13.23 24.92
CA ARG A 333 -6.45 13.92 24.51
C ARG A 333 -6.20 15.32 23.98
N ILE A 334 -6.98 15.73 22.97
CA ILE A 334 -7.05 17.11 22.49
C ILE A 334 -8.50 17.56 22.58
N GLU A 335 -8.72 18.62 23.36
CA GLU A 335 -10.04 19.20 23.61
C GLU A 335 -10.11 20.55 22.93
N VAL A 336 -11.21 20.83 22.25
CA VAL A 336 -11.52 22.15 21.70
C VAL A 336 -12.88 22.57 22.22
N ASN A 337 -12.93 23.68 22.97
CA ASN A 337 -14.12 24.14 23.70
C ASN A 337 -14.79 23.01 24.51
N GLY A 338 -13.98 22.14 25.14
CA GLY A 338 -14.45 20.99 25.93
C GLY A 338 -14.85 19.75 25.12
N GLN A 339 -14.93 19.82 23.78
CA GLN A 339 -15.19 18.67 22.90
C GLN A 339 -13.89 17.96 22.54
N SER A 340 -13.82 16.63 22.68
CA SER A 340 -12.64 15.87 22.21
C SER A 340 -12.63 15.80 20.68
N ILE A 341 -11.51 16.18 20.06
CA ILE A 341 -11.31 16.03 18.59
C ILE A 341 -10.30 14.94 18.23
N SER A 342 -9.60 14.38 19.23
CA SER A 342 -8.70 13.22 19.09
C SER A 342 -8.30 12.67 20.47
N ASP A 343 -8.21 11.35 20.58
CA ASP A 343 -7.78 10.61 21.77
C ASP A 343 -6.60 9.65 21.43
N ASP A 344 -5.70 9.37 22.38
CA ASP A 344 -4.54 8.43 22.29
C ASP A 344 -3.67 8.55 21.01
N LEU A 345 -3.21 9.76 20.68
CA LEU A 345 -2.31 10.00 19.56
C LEU A 345 -0.85 9.65 19.94
N ARG A 346 -0.18 8.76 19.20
CA ARG A 346 1.22 8.35 19.48
C ARG A 346 2.18 8.73 18.34
N MET A 347 3.28 9.37 18.70
CA MET A 347 4.35 9.73 17.78
C MET A 347 5.60 8.94 18.17
N TYR A 348 6.13 8.14 17.26
CA TYR A 348 7.32 7.32 17.50
C TYR A 348 8.52 7.79 16.66
N ARG A 349 9.68 7.85 17.30
CA ARG A 349 10.98 8.01 16.66
C ARG A 349 11.42 6.66 16.09
N GLY A 350 11.14 6.39 14.82
CA GLY A 350 11.58 5.15 14.17
C GLY A 350 13.11 5.06 14.02
N LYS A 351 13.66 3.84 13.82
CA LYS A 351 15.12 3.58 13.73
C LYS A 351 15.79 4.11 12.45
N ASP A 352 15.05 4.32 11.37
CA ASP A 352 15.60 4.82 10.09
C ASP A 352 14.74 5.92 9.42
N LYS A 353 13.50 6.12 9.89
CA LYS A 353 12.55 7.18 9.48
C LYS A 353 11.65 7.52 10.68
N PRO A 354 11.18 8.76 10.86
CA PRO A 354 10.10 9.04 11.80
C PRO A 354 8.83 8.32 11.33
N THR A 355 8.18 7.58 12.23
CA THR A 355 6.98 6.77 11.96
C THR A 355 5.88 7.22 12.92
N TYR A 356 4.73 7.61 12.40
CA TYR A 356 3.61 8.12 13.19
C TYR A 356 2.62 6.99 13.42
N ILE A 357 2.04 6.85 14.61
CA ILE A 357 1.12 5.75 14.93
C ILE A 357 -0.10 6.36 15.64
N MET A 358 -1.19 6.56 14.92
CA MET A 358 -2.44 7.01 15.55
C MET A 358 -3.20 5.78 16.05
N THR A 359 -3.55 5.75 17.33
CA THR A 359 -4.50 4.77 17.88
C THR A 359 -5.89 5.35 17.66
N ILE A 360 -6.73 4.66 16.89
CA ILE A 360 -8.13 5.06 16.68
C ILE A 360 -8.97 4.12 17.56
N ALA A 361 -9.22 4.55 18.79
CA ALA A 361 -9.99 3.87 19.85
C ALA A 361 -9.31 2.69 20.59
N GLU A 362 -9.83 2.45 21.80
CA GLU A 362 -9.39 1.54 22.87
C GLU A 362 -8.44 0.41 22.44
N GLY A 363 -7.14 0.67 22.59
CA GLY A 363 -6.13 -0.38 22.76
C GLY A 363 -5.45 -0.95 21.51
N GLN A 364 -5.60 -0.39 20.30
CA GLN A 364 -4.94 -0.94 19.10
C GLN A 364 -4.14 0.09 18.26
N THR A 365 -2.86 -0.22 18.01
CA THR A 365 -1.91 0.60 17.24
C THR A 365 -1.92 0.25 15.74
N ALA A 366 -2.23 1.21 14.87
CA ALA A 366 -2.00 1.12 13.43
C ALA A 366 -0.67 1.81 13.05
N ALA A 367 0.24 1.10 12.37
CA ALA A 367 1.49 1.69 11.87
C ALA A 367 1.21 2.58 10.65
N ILE A 368 1.20 3.90 10.83
CA ILE A 368 0.90 4.87 9.76
C ILE A 368 2.21 5.40 9.16
N ASN A 369 2.39 5.20 7.85
CA ASN A 369 3.49 5.87 7.16
C ASN A 369 3.21 7.37 6.96
N ARG A 370 4.15 8.18 7.48
CA ARG A 370 4.63 9.54 7.13
C ARG A 370 3.73 10.80 7.06
N THR A 371 2.40 10.79 7.19
CA THR A 371 1.64 12.06 6.89
C THR A 371 0.52 12.54 7.82
N ASP A 372 0.35 12.05 9.05
CA ASP A 372 -0.67 12.64 9.94
C ASP A 372 -0.19 12.88 11.36
N ARG A 373 0.53 14.00 11.50
CA ARG A 373 0.81 14.70 12.76
C ARG A 373 -0.27 15.73 13.10
N THR A 374 -1.49 15.59 12.58
CA THR A 374 -2.53 16.61 12.71
C THR A 374 -3.82 15.99 13.25
N ALA A 375 -4.30 16.50 14.38
CA ALA A 375 -5.64 16.23 14.88
C ALA A 375 -6.64 17.19 14.23
N ARG A 376 -7.87 16.73 14.00
CA ARG A 376 -8.90 17.50 13.28
C ARG A 376 -10.28 17.20 13.83
N GLY A 377 -11.11 18.22 13.97
CA GLY A 377 -12.53 18.10 14.30
C GLY A 377 -13.32 19.35 13.93
N ILE A 378 -14.65 19.21 13.89
CA ILE A 378 -15.59 20.34 13.74
C ILE A 378 -16.09 20.70 15.14
N VAL A 379 -16.03 21.98 15.48
CA VAL A 379 -16.31 22.50 16.83
C VAL A 379 -17.20 23.72 16.74
N THR A 380 -17.99 23.96 17.79
CA THR A 380 -18.76 25.19 17.93
C THR A 380 -17.96 26.17 18.79
N VAL A 381 -17.77 27.38 18.26
CA VAL A 381 -17.24 28.53 18.97
C VAL A 381 -18.43 29.37 19.41
N ASP A 382 -18.54 29.59 20.72
CA ASP A 382 -19.56 30.43 21.33
C ASP A 382 -18.96 31.80 21.67
N LYS A 383 -19.56 32.54 22.61
CA LYS A 383 -19.08 33.85 23.07
C LYS A 383 -17.68 33.84 23.71
N ASP A 384 -17.17 32.67 24.08
CA ASP A 384 -15.90 32.49 24.80
C ASP A 384 -14.72 32.18 23.84
N GLY A 385 -14.92 32.33 22.53
CA GLY A 385 -13.88 32.11 21.52
C GLY A 385 -13.48 30.65 21.33
N LEU A 386 -12.33 30.43 20.69
CA LEU A 386 -11.74 29.12 20.45
C LEU A 386 -10.72 28.79 21.56
N ASN A 387 -10.94 27.70 22.27
CA ASN A 387 -10.07 27.19 23.32
C ASN A 387 -9.56 25.80 22.93
N VAL A 388 -8.26 25.62 22.72
CA VAL A 388 -7.63 24.35 22.34
C VAL A 388 -6.71 23.87 23.47
N THR A 389 -7.11 22.83 24.19
CA THR A 389 -6.33 22.22 25.28
C THR A 389 -5.69 20.92 24.83
N VAL A 390 -4.39 20.77 25.06
CA VAL A 390 -3.63 19.56 24.66
C VAL A 390 -3.07 18.85 25.88
N ARG A 391 -3.47 17.58 26.08
CA ARG A 391 -3.02 16.76 27.22
C ARG A 391 -2.04 15.68 26.77
N GLY A 392 -0.79 15.83 27.18
CA GLY A 392 0.26 14.83 26.96
C GLY A 392 0.13 13.64 27.91
N HIS A 393 0.54 12.46 27.44
CA HIS A 393 0.53 11.25 28.25
C HIS A 393 1.43 11.37 29.45
N GLN A 394 0.93 10.98 30.63
CA GLN A 394 1.67 11.09 31.89
C GLN A 394 2.23 12.51 32.13
N ASN A 395 1.48 13.55 31.74
CA ASN A 395 1.88 14.96 31.83
C ASN A 395 3.14 15.34 31.03
N GLN A 396 3.48 14.60 29.99
CA GLN A 396 4.60 14.97 29.12
C GLN A 396 4.33 16.26 28.31
N PRO A 397 5.35 17.11 28.08
CA PRO A 397 5.22 18.27 27.20
C PRO A 397 4.90 17.88 25.75
N VAL A 398 4.13 18.73 25.06
CA VAL A 398 3.71 18.51 23.68
C VAL A 398 4.19 19.66 22.79
N GLY A 399 4.79 19.33 21.65
CA GLY A 399 5.18 20.31 20.63
C GLY A 399 4.03 20.59 19.67
N ILE A 400 3.69 21.86 19.45
CA ILE A 400 2.65 22.32 18.52
C ILE A 400 3.31 23.17 17.43
N LEU A 401 3.05 22.81 16.18
CA LEU A 401 3.54 23.51 14.97
C LEU A 401 2.53 24.56 14.49
N ALA A 402 1.24 24.22 14.53
CA ALA A 402 0.20 25.11 14.03
C ALA A 402 -1.17 24.76 14.56
N ILE A 403 -2.01 25.78 14.65
CA ILE A 403 -3.46 25.66 14.87
C ILE A 403 -4.14 26.38 13.71
N GLU A 404 -5.16 25.76 13.14
CA GLU A 404 -5.94 26.33 12.05
C GLU A 404 -7.41 26.22 12.42
N ALA A 405 -8.18 27.29 12.26
CA ALA A 405 -9.61 27.35 12.54
C ALA A 405 -10.32 28.06 11.40
N VAL A 406 -11.22 27.34 10.73
CA VAL A 406 -11.84 27.82 9.48
C VAL A 406 -13.34 27.71 9.65
N ALA A 407 -14.06 28.80 9.40
CA ALA A 407 -15.52 28.82 9.47
C ALA A 407 -16.08 27.66 8.62
N TRP A 408 -16.82 26.77 9.27
CA TRP A 408 -17.37 25.57 8.67
C TRP A 408 -18.76 25.89 8.09
N GLN A 409 -18.81 26.03 6.77
CA GLN A 409 -20.06 26.04 6.01
C GLN A 409 -19.99 24.87 5.03
N SER A 410 -20.66 23.77 5.34
CA SER A 410 -20.60 22.56 4.52
C SER A 410 -21.82 21.67 4.77
N PRO A 411 -22.28 20.90 3.76
CA PRO A 411 -23.22 19.81 3.97
C PRO A 411 -22.68 18.78 4.97
N ILE A 412 -23.45 18.50 6.01
CA ILE A 412 -23.19 17.41 6.95
C ILE A 412 -24.21 16.29 6.77
N ILE A 413 -23.79 15.07 7.02
CA ILE A 413 -24.70 13.92 7.08
C ILE A 413 -25.30 13.83 8.48
N THR A 414 -26.62 13.71 8.56
CA THR A 414 -27.33 13.49 9.83
C THR A 414 -28.25 12.29 9.69
N LYS A 415 -28.26 11.42 10.70
CA LYS A 415 -29.22 10.31 10.79
C LYS A 415 -30.56 10.84 11.27
N ILE A 416 -31.62 10.63 10.49
CA ILE A 416 -33.01 10.89 10.89
C ILE A 416 -33.78 9.59 10.70
N ALA A 417 -34.19 8.97 11.81
CA ALA A 417 -34.72 7.61 11.81
C ALA A 417 -33.77 6.63 11.07
N ASP A 418 -34.26 5.93 10.05
CA ASP A 418 -33.50 4.98 9.23
C ASP A 418 -32.87 5.59 7.96
N ALA A 419 -33.01 6.91 7.76
CA ALA A 419 -32.49 7.61 6.59
C ALA A 419 -31.28 8.50 6.93
N MET A 420 -30.27 8.49 6.06
CA MET A 420 -29.20 9.48 6.06
C MET A 420 -29.66 10.70 5.27
N VAL A 421 -29.69 11.87 5.91
CA VAL A 421 -30.10 13.12 5.29
C VAL A 421 -28.94 14.09 5.32
N LEU A 422 -28.60 14.66 4.16
CA LEU A 422 -27.63 15.76 4.09
C LEU A 422 -28.33 17.06 4.50
N ARG A 423 -27.80 17.71 5.53
CA ARG A 423 -28.27 19.00 6.02
C ARG A 423 -27.22 20.06 5.76
N TRP A 424 -27.69 21.25 5.41
CA TRP A 424 -26.84 22.42 5.38
C TRP A 424 -26.56 22.88 6.81
N GLN A 425 -25.29 23.09 7.12
CA GLN A 425 -24.86 23.64 8.39
C GLN A 425 -23.89 24.78 8.11
N GLY A 426 -24.37 26.00 8.29
CA GLY A 426 -23.65 27.24 8.03
C GLY A 426 -24.49 28.46 8.39
N LEU A 427 -23.85 29.62 8.53
CA LEU A 427 -24.53 30.90 8.71
C LEU A 427 -25.14 31.33 7.36
N GLY A 428 -26.44 31.07 7.16
CA GLY A 428 -27.19 31.46 5.95
C GLY A 428 -27.99 30.32 5.30
N GLU A 429 -28.78 30.67 4.27
CA GLU A 429 -29.56 29.70 3.48
C GLU A 429 -28.65 28.76 2.68
N PRO A 430 -29.07 27.50 2.44
CA PRO A 430 -28.32 26.58 1.59
C PRO A 430 -28.18 27.11 0.16
N PRO A 431 -27.05 26.83 -0.53
CA PRO A 431 -26.90 27.13 -1.94
C PRO A 431 -28.05 26.56 -2.77
N LYS A 432 -28.48 27.31 -3.79
CA LYS A 432 -29.55 26.90 -4.70
C LYS A 432 -29.27 25.51 -5.29
N GLY A 433 -30.27 24.64 -5.32
CA GLY A 433 -30.15 23.26 -5.83
C GLY A 433 -29.66 22.23 -4.79
N PHE A 434 -29.12 22.66 -3.64
CA PHE A 434 -28.64 21.74 -2.61
C PHE A 434 -29.78 20.90 -2.02
N VAL A 435 -30.92 21.50 -1.72
CA VAL A 435 -32.05 20.84 -1.03
C VAL A 435 -32.63 19.73 -1.90
N GLU A 436 -32.78 19.96 -3.20
CA GLU A 436 -33.26 18.97 -4.16
C GLU A 436 -32.28 17.81 -4.29
N ALA A 437 -30.98 18.09 -4.40
CA ALA A 437 -29.94 17.07 -4.48
C ALA A 437 -29.89 16.22 -3.19
N ALA A 438 -29.95 16.84 -2.02
CA ALA A 438 -29.98 16.18 -0.72
C ALA A 438 -31.21 15.28 -0.56
N ARG A 439 -32.38 15.70 -1.08
CA ARG A 439 -33.61 14.89 -1.09
C ARG A 439 -33.45 13.65 -1.97
N ALA A 440 -32.91 13.79 -3.18
CA ALA A 440 -32.64 12.67 -4.07
C ALA A 440 -31.64 11.66 -3.46
N TYR A 441 -30.61 12.17 -2.76
CA TYR A 441 -29.67 11.33 -2.01
C TYR A 441 -30.36 10.55 -0.88
N ALA A 442 -31.22 11.19 -0.08
CA ALA A 442 -31.97 10.53 0.99
C ALA A 442 -32.91 9.43 0.46
N GLN A 443 -33.45 9.61 -0.75
CA GLN A 443 -34.25 8.63 -1.48
C GLN A 443 -33.42 7.54 -2.16
N LYS A 444 -32.07 7.59 -2.06
CA LYS A 444 -31.12 6.67 -2.72
C LYS A 444 -31.22 6.69 -4.25
N ASN A 445 -31.75 7.77 -4.83
CA ASN A 445 -31.73 8.00 -6.27
C ASN A 445 -30.44 8.74 -6.65
N PHE A 446 -29.32 8.01 -6.67
CA PHE A 446 -27.99 8.60 -6.83
C PHE A 446 -27.78 9.26 -8.20
N ASP A 447 -28.36 8.72 -9.26
CA ASP A 447 -28.28 9.31 -10.60
C ASP A 447 -28.96 10.69 -10.66
N GLN A 448 -30.15 10.78 -10.05
CA GLN A 448 -30.85 12.05 -9.90
C GLN A 448 -30.09 13.00 -8.96
N ALA A 449 -29.51 12.49 -7.87
CA ALA A 449 -28.73 13.29 -6.93
C ALA A 449 -27.48 13.89 -7.59
N VAL A 450 -26.75 13.13 -8.43
CA VAL A 450 -25.60 13.64 -9.20
C VAL A 450 -26.04 14.72 -10.18
N THR A 451 -27.16 14.50 -10.88
CA THR A 451 -27.72 15.44 -11.84
C THR A 451 -28.13 16.76 -11.18
N LEU A 452 -28.81 16.70 -10.04
CA LEU A 452 -29.22 17.88 -9.28
C LEU A 452 -28.02 18.59 -8.63
N ALA A 453 -27.04 17.84 -8.13
CA ALA A 453 -25.82 18.40 -7.56
C ALA A 453 -25.02 19.23 -8.57
N GLN A 454 -25.06 18.87 -9.87
CA GLN A 454 -24.42 19.65 -10.94
C GLN A 454 -24.98 21.08 -11.05
N GLN A 455 -26.23 21.30 -10.64
CA GLN A 455 -26.92 22.59 -10.66
C GLN A 455 -26.63 23.47 -9.44
N ILE A 456 -25.82 22.99 -8.49
CA ILE A 456 -25.39 23.77 -7.33
C ILE A 456 -24.35 24.80 -7.78
N ASP A 457 -24.64 26.07 -7.50
CA ASP A 457 -23.83 27.22 -7.93
C ASP A 457 -22.49 27.30 -7.18
N ASP A 458 -22.46 26.91 -5.90
CA ASP A 458 -21.24 26.88 -5.09
C ASP A 458 -20.36 25.65 -5.40
N PRO A 459 -19.14 25.82 -5.95
CA PRO A 459 -18.28 24.70 -6.37
C PRO A 459 -17.89 23.75 -5.23
N LEU A 460 -17.66 24.28 -4.02
CA LEU A 460 -17.29 23.47 -2.86
C LEU A 460 -18.47 22.61 -2.39
N THR A 461 -19.67 23.18 -2.29
CA THR A 461 -20.90 22.46 -1.93
C THR A 461 -21.22 21.39 -2.98
N ARG A 462 -21.09 21.72 -4.26
CA ARG A 462 -21.26 20.76 -5.37
C ARG A 462 -20.31 19.57 -5.25
N ALA A 463 -19.01 19.83 -5.08
CA ALA A 463 -18.00 18.80 -4.90
C ALA A 463 -18.25 17.94 -3.63
N THR A 464 -18.67 18.58 -2.55
CA THR A 464 -19.01 17.89 -1.28
C THR A 464 -20.23 16.99 -1.45
N MET A 465 -21.25 17.43 -2.19
CA MET A 465 -22.43 16.63 -2.50
C MET A 465 -22.06 15.37 -3.31
N TRP A 466 -21.21 15.51 -4.33
CA TRP A 466 -20.70 14.36 -5.08
C TRP A 466 -19.88 13.40 -4.22
N ALA A 467 -19.05 13.92 -3.32
CA ALA A 467 -18.25 13.10 -2.40
C ALA A 467 -19.15 12.27 -1.45
N TRP A 468 -20.24 12.86 -0.94
CA TRP A 468 -21.23 12.13 -0.13
C TRP A 468 -21.97 11.05 -0.92
N ILE A 469 -22.37 11.34 -2.16
CA ILE A 469 -23.00 10.35 -3.06
C ILE A 469 -22.04 9.17 -3.29
N LEU A 470 -20.79 9.44 -3.64
CA LEU A 470 -19.78 8.41 -3.89
C LEU A 470 -19.46 7.60 -2.64
N GLY A 471 -19.55 8.23 -1.47
CA GLY A 471 -19.28 7.64 -0.18
C GLY A 471 -20.33 6.70 0.38
N TYR A 472 -21.48 6.60 -0.28
CA TYR A 472 -22.51 5.65 0.07
C TYR A 472 -22.01 4.21 -0.24
N PRO A 473 -22.05 3.26 0.72
CA PRO A 473 -21.36 1.97 0.61
C PRO A 473 -21.85 1.03 -0.50
N ASN A 474 -23.01 1.31 -1.12
CA ASN A 474 -23.58 0.48 -2.20
C ASN A 474 -23.60 1.17 -3.58
N ALA A 475 -22.96 2.32 -3.76
CA ALA A 475 -22.84 2.93 -5.09
C ALA A 475 -21.73 2.18 -5.87
N THR A 476 -22.03 1.41 -6.91
CA THR A 476 -21.01 0.64 -7.65
C THR A 476 -21.26 0.62 -9.15
N ASP A 477 -20.39 1.30 -9.91
CA ASP A 477 -20.05 1.05 -11.33
C ASP A 477 -18.85 1.94 -11.76
N GLN A 478 -18.44 1.86 -13.04
CA GLN A 478 -17.31 2.60 -13.62
C GLN A 478 -17.40 4.13 -13.46
N ARG A 479 -18.60 4.70 -13.21
CA ARG A 479 -18.84 6.15 -13.11
C ARG A 479 -18.17 6.80 -11.89
N HIS A 480 -17.58 5.99 -11.01
CA HIS A 480 -16.97 6.42 -9.76
C HIS A 480 -15.62 7.12 -9.94
N LEU A 481 -14.75 6.60 -10.81
CA LEU A 481 -13.47 7.23 -11.12
C LEU A 481 -13.70 8.57 -11.83
N ASP A 482 -14.67 8.62 -12.74
CA ASP A 482 -15.08 9.84 -13.41
C ASP A 482 -15.60 10.89 -12.42
N LEU A 483 -16.43 10.49 -11.44
CA LEU A 483 -16.94 11.40 -10.44
C LEU A 483 -15.84 11.88 -9.47
N CYS A 484 -14.90 11.02 -9.05
CA CYS A 484 -13.68 11.41 -8.33
C CYS A 484 -12.88 12.47 -9.10
N ASN A 485 -12.69 12.27 -10.41
CA ASN A 485 -11.97 13.21 -11.25
C ASN A 485 -12.70 14.55 -11.40
N ARG A 486 -14.03 14.55 -11.51
CA ARG A 486 -14.84 15.78 -11.50
C ARG A 486 -14.73 16.54 -10.19
N ILE A 487 -14.73 15.84 -9.05
CA ILE A 487 -14.52 16.43 -7.73
C ILE A 487 -13.15 17.12 -7.69
N ARG A 488 -12.08 16.45 -8.10
CA ARG A 488 -10.73 17.04 -8.18
C ARG A 488 -10.68 18.30 -9.04
N GLN A 489 -11.17 18.21 -10.28
CA GLN A 489 -11.17 19.34 -11.21
C GLN A 489 -11.95 20.53 -10.67
N THR A 490 -13.01 20.29 -9.89
CA THR A 490 -13.80 21.34 -9.24
C THR A 490 -13.06 21.98 -8.07
N LEU A 491 -12.28 21.21 -7.32
CA LEU A 491 -11.59 21.67 -6.11
C LEU A 491 -10.21 22.30 -6.38
N LEU A 492 -9.50 21.86 -7.41
CA LEU A 492 -8.13 22.30 -7.73
C LEU A 492 -7.97 23.83 -7.89
N PRO A 493 -8.91 24.57 -8.52
CA PRO A 493 -8.80 26.02 -8.66
C PRO A 493 -9.09 26.80 -7.37
N LEU A 494 -9.64 26.15 -6.33
CA LEU A 494 -10.08 26.83 -5.11
C LEU A 494 -8.92 26.99 -4.12
N THR A 495 -8.73 28.20 -3.61
CA THR A 495 -7.78 28.50 -2.53
C THR A 495 -8.33 28.19 -1.13
N ASP A 496 -9.59 27.75 -1.06
CA ASP A 496 -10.28 27.38 0.17
C ASP A 496 -9.64 26.16 0.85
N VAL A 497 -9.35 26.26 2.14
CA VAL A 497 -8.80 25.19 2.98
C VAL A 497 -9.73 23.97 3.11
N ARG A 498 -11.05 24.17 3.06
CA ARG A 498 -12.07 23.11 3.02
C ARG A 498 -11.98 22.36 1.70
N ALA A 499 -11.77 23.09 0.59
CA ALA A 499 -11.53 22.49 -0.72
C ALA A 499 -10.24 21.65 -0.73
N ARG A 500 -9.14 22.17 -0.15
CA ARG A 500 -7.89 21.39 0.03
C ARG A 500 -8.09 20.14 0.88
N SER A 501 -8.89 20.23 1.94
CA SER A 501 -9.19 19.10 2.83
C SER A 501 -10.01 18.04 2.11
N LEU A 502 -11.07 18.43 1.40
CA LEU A 502 -11.88 17.51 0.60
C LEU A 502 -11.10 16.90 -0.56
N LEU A 503 -10.21 17.65 -1.19
CA LEU A 503 -9.31 17.16 -2.24
C LEU A 503 -8.41 16.05 -1.69
N ARG A 504 -7.81 16.24 -0.50
CA ARG A 504 -7.00 15.22 0.17
C ARG A 504 -7.78 13.93 0.44
N ILE A 505 -9.00 14.04 0.95
CA ILE A 505 -9.85 12.87 1.24
C ILE A 505 -10.23 12.17 -0.08
N THR A 506 -10.56 12.94 -1.10
CA THR A 506 -10.86 12.43 -2.45
C THR A 506 -9.66 11.70 -3.05
N ASP A 507 -8.43 12.20 -2.85
CA ASP A 507 -7.21 11.53 -3.29
C ASP A 507 -6.93 10.22 -2.55
N LEU A 508 -7.32 10.12 -1.27
CA LEU A 508 -7.25 8.87 -0.53
C LEU A 508 -8.27 7.87 -1.09
N MET A 509 -9.52 8.30 -1.29
CA MET A 509 -10.56 7.45 -1.83
C MET A 509 -10.25 6.98 -3.25
N ASP A 510 -9.72 7.86 -4.09
CA ASP A 510 -9.30 7.51 -5.45
C ASP A 510 -8.23 6.43 -5.45
N LYS A 511 -7.23 6.49 -4.54
CA LYS A 511 -6.25 5.41 -4.38
C LYS A 511 -6.90 4.10 -3.94
N VAL A 512 -7.86 4.16 -3.03
CA VAL A 512 -8.62 2.99 -2.58
C VAL A 512 -9.40 2.38 -3.75
N LEU A 513 -10.06 3.20 -4.56
CA LEU A 513 -10.81 2.76 -5.74
C LEU A 513 -9.89 2.19 -6.82
N HIS A 514 -8.74 2.82 -7.09
CA HIS A 514 -7.76 2.26 -8.02
C HIS A 514 -7.27 0.89 -7.54
N ILE A 515 -6.94 0.72 -6.24
CA ILE A 515 -6.56 -0.61 -5.71
C ILE A 515 -7.68 -1.65 -5.88
N GLN A 516 -8.94 -1.22 -5.85
CA GLN A 516 -10.09 -2.10 -6.07
C GLN A 516 -10.36 -2.40 -7.57
N MET A 517 -10.09 -1.44 -8.46
CA MET A 517 -10.51 -1.46 -9.87
C MET A 517 -9.38 -1.74 -10.87
N ASP A 518 -8.12 -1.69 -10.43
CA ASP A 518 -6.97 -1.88 -11.32
C ASP A 518 -6.80 -3.38 -11.65
N ASP A 519 -7.51 -3.81 -12.68
CA ASP A 519 -7.30 -5.09 -13.38
C ASP A 519 -6.04 -5.04 -14.27
N THR A 520 -5.36 -3.89 -14.42
CA THR A 520 -4.29 -3.66 -15.43
C THR A 520 -2.87 -3.72 -14.90
N VAL A 521 -2.65 -3.62 -13.58
CA VAL A 521 -1.42 -4.16 -13.00
C VAL A 521 -1.57 -5.67 -13.04
N GLY A 522 -1.12 -6.27 -14.14
CA GLY A 522 -1.15 -7.71 -14.33
C GLY A 522 -0.71 -8.38 -13.04
N ILE A 523 -1.57 -9.27 -12.52
CA ILE A 523 -1.24 -10.21 -11.45
C ILE A 523 0.08 -10.94 -11.80
N ASP A 524 0.42 -11.00 -13.08
CA ASP A 524 1.66 -11.55 -13.65
C ASP A 524 2.93 -10.68 -13.45
N ASP A 525 2.87 -9.35 -13.37
CA ASP A 525 4.07 -8.50 -13.12
C ASP A 525 4.47 -8.43 -11.64
N LEU A 526 3.73 -9.15 -10.81
CA LEU A 526 3.72 -9.02 -9.36
C LEU A 526 3.60 -10.37 -8.65
N VAL A 527 3.97 -11.45 -9.35
CA VAL A 527 4.12 -12.78 -8.80
C VAL A 527 5.26 -12.77 -7.79
N GLY A 528 4.91 -12.65 -6.51
CA GLY A 528 5.83 -12.88 -5.41
C GLY A 528 5.49 -12.21 -4.08
N THR A 529 4.99 -10.96 -4.05
CA THR A 529 4.82 -10.25 -2.74
C THR A 529 3.79 -9.12 -2.66
N THR A 530 2.97 -8.85 -3.68
CA THR A 530 2.32 -7.54 -3.81
C THR A 530 0.81 -7.49 -3.57
N ASN A 531 0.03 -8.57 -3.73
CA ASN A 531 -1.40 -8.52 -3.35
C ASN A 531 -1.58 -8.12 -1.88
N TRP A 532 -0.69 -8.61 -1.00
CA TRP A 532 -0.68 -8.25 0.41
C TRP A 532 -0.42 -6.77 0.68
N ARG A 533 0.50 -6.16 -0.07
CA ARG A 533 0.81 -4.74 0.08
C ARG A 533 -0.33 -3.89 -0.46
N HIS A 534 -0.96 -4.29 -1.56
CA HIS A 534 -2.11 -3.58 -2.12
C HIS A 534 -3.33 -3.64 -1.21
N LEU A 535 -3.75 -4.84 -0.76
CA LEU A 535 -4.83 -5.00 0.20
C LEU A 535 -4.57 -4.21 1.49
N ARG A 536 -3.31 -4.22 1.96
CA ARG A 536 -2.91 -3.44 3.13
C ARG A 536 -2.93 -1.95 2.93
N CYS A 537 -2.38 -1.46 1.82
CA CYS A 537 -2.44 -0.05 1.50
C CYS A 537 -3.89 0.41 1.28
N GLY A 538 -4.72 -0.41 0.65
CA GLY A 538 -6.15 -0.16 0.46
C GLY A 538 -6.87 0.01 1.79
N ALA A 539 -6.70 -0.95 2.71
CA ALA A 539 -7.24 -0.85 4.07
C ALA A 539 -6.68 0.36 4.82
N ASP A 540 -5.36 0.58 4.81
CA ASP A 540 -4.72 1.70 5.51
C ASP A 540 -5.13 3.08 4.95
N PHE A 541 -5.42 3.21 3.65
CA PHE A 541 -5.94 4.45 3.08
C PHE A 541 -7.41 4.65 3.44
N ALA A 542 -8.22 3.60 3.36
CA ALA A 542 -9.64 3.66 3.69
C ALA A 542 -9.87 3.96 5.19
N LEU A 543 -9.03 3.43 6.07
CA LEU A 543 -9.11 3.68 7.52
C LEU A 543 -8.79 5.13 7.92
N ARG A 544 -8.13 5.90 7.05
CA ARG A 544 -7.84 7.33 7.29
C ARG A 544 -9.07 8.23 7.17
N ILE A 545 -10.13 7.76 6.52
CA ILE A 545 -11.37 8.51 6.37
C ILE A 545 -12.19 8.35 7.66
N LYS A 546 -12.61 9.48 8.24
CA LYS A 546 -13.34 9.56 9.53
C LYS A 546 -14.86 9.56 9.34
N ASP A 547 -15.61 9.23 10.38
CA ASP A 547 -17.08 9.04 10.37
C ASP A 547 -17.92 10.25 9.95
N GLN A 548 -17.38 11.45 10.16
CA GLN A 548 -17.98 12.72 9.76
C GLN A 548 -17.55 13.18 8.35
N GLU A 549 -16.57 12.50 7.74
CA GLU A 549 -16.05 12.85 6.42
C GLU A 549 -16.87 12.16 5.31
N PRO A 550 -16.99 12.79 4.13
CA PRO A 550 -17.46 12.09 2.94
C PRO A 550 -16.64 10.81 2.71
N TYR A 551 -17.22 9.83 2.04
CA TYR A 551 -16.62 8.50 1.79
C TYR A 551 -16.58 7.52 2.95
N PHE A 552 -16.84 7.91 4.20
CA PHE A 552 -16.66 7.00 5.34
C PHE A 552 -17.34 5.64 5.22
N GLY A 553 -18.63 5.62 4.89
CA GLY A 553 -19.40 4.36 4.82
C GLY A 553 -18.78 3.36 3.86
N ARG A 554 -18.46 3.84 2.66
CA ARG A 554 -17.76 3.04 1.66
C ARG A 554 -16.34 2.68 2.08
N ALA A 555 -15.58 3.62 2.65
CA ALA A 555 -14.22 3.38 3.08
C ALA A 555 -14.17 2.29 4.16
N ARG A 556 -15.09 2.31 5.13
CA ARG A 556 -15.20 1.26 6.16
C ARG A 556 -15.62 -0.09 5.57
N LEU A 557 -16.55 -0.11 4.62
CA LEU A 557 -16.90 -1.33 3.90
C LEU A 557 -15.69 -1.93 3.17
N LEU A 558 -14.94 -1.11 2.42
CA LEU A 558 -13.78 -1.55 1.66
C LEU A 558 -12.63 -1.98 2.57
N ALA A 559 -12.37 -1.25 3.67
CA ALA A 559 -11.41 -1.68 4.68
C ALA A 559 -11.78 -3.06 5.24
N GLY A 560 -13.05 -3.26 5.65
CA GLY A 560 -13.53 -4.56 6.11
C GLY A 560 -13.32 -5.67 5.08
N ALA A 561 -13.63 -5.40 3.81
CA ALA A 561 -13.46 -6.36 2.70
C ALA A 561 -11.99 -6.71 2.43
N PHE A 562 -11.10 -5.71 2.34
CA PHE A 562 -9.65 -5.94 2.14
C PHE A 562 -9.05 -6.74 3.28
N ILE A 563 -9.42 -6.42 4.52
CA ILE A 563 -8.94 -7.12 5.70
C ILE A 563 -9.48 -8.55 5.71
N TYR A 564 -10.76 -8.74 5.41
CA TYR A 564 -11.39 -10.05 5.28
C TYR A 564 -10.65 -10.93 4.27
N GLN A 565 -10.43 -10.43 3.05
CA GLN A 565 -9.69 -11.15 2.01
C GLN A 565 -8.27 -11.49 2.47
N GLN A 566 -7.58 -10.52 3.08
CA GLN A 566 -6.22 -10.72 3.56
C GLN A 566 -6.14 -11.79 4.66
N VAL A 567 -7.04 -11.77 5.65
CA VAL A 567 -7.00 -12.76 6.75
C VAL A 567 -7.48 -14.13 6.29
N GLN A 568 -8.41 -14.20 5.34
CA GLN A 568 -8.89 -15.45 4.77
C GLN A 568 -7.81 -16.15 3.95
N GLN A 569 -7.14 -15.44 3.03
CA GLN A 569 -6.06 -16.01 2.23
C GLN A 569 -4.86 -16.47 3.10
N ASN A 570 -4.65 -15.85 4.26
CA ASN A 570 -3.61 -16.27 5.21
C ASN A 570 -4.04 -17.44 6.12
N GLY A 571 -5.26 -17.97 5.98
CA GLY A 571 -5.81 -18.96 6.91
C GLY A 571 -5.84 -18.47 8.36
N ALA A 572 -5.92 -17.15 8.53
CA ALA A 572 -5.83 -16.46 9.81
C ALA A 572 -7.20 -16.17 10.41
N LEU A 573 -8.31 -16.43 9.71
CA LEU A 573 -9.66 -16.30 10.26
C LEU A 573 -10.07 -17.60 10.98
N ILE A 574 -10.43 -17.52 12.26
CA ILE A 574 -11.06 -18.64 12.98
C ILE A 574 -12.58 -18.57 12.79
N ASP A 575 -13.13 -17.38 13.04
CA ASP A 575 -14.52 -17.00 12.80
C ASP A 575 -14.57 -15.49 12.51
N ASN A 576 -15.77 -14.94 12.29
CA ASN A 576 -15.95 -13.52 11.95
C ASN A 576 -15.35 -12.56 13.00
N TRP A 577 -15.16 -13.00 14.25
CA TRP A 577 -14.71 -12.20 15.38
C TRP A 577 -13.29 -12.50 15.83
N THR A 578 -12.69 -13.61 15.36
CA THR A 578 -11.46 -14.16 15.95
C THR A 578 -10.41 -14.49 14.89
N LEU A 579 -9.17 -14.05 15.12
CA LEU A 579 -8.01 -14.32 14.25
C LEU A 579 -7.04 -15.34 14.89
N ARG A 580 -6.48 -16.24 14.07
CA ARG A 580 -5.65 -17.40 14.44
C ARG A 580 -4.31 -17.04 15.06
N LYS A 581 -3.67 -15.93 14.65
CA LYS A 581 -2.40 -15.43 15.21
C LYS A 581 -2.20 -13.92 14.95
N PRO A 582 -1.83 -13.11 15.97
CA PRO A 582 -1.33 -11.74 15.77
C PRO A 582 0.13 -11.66 15.27
N HIS A 583 0.83 -12.80 15.11
CA HIS A 583 2.29 -12.86 14.93
C HIS A 583 2.85 -12.45 13.55
N ARG A 584 2.05 -11.90 12.63
CA ARG A 584 2.54 -11.29 11.37
C ARG A 584 2.32 -9.77 11.29
N GLY A 585 2.12 -9.10 12.42
CA GLY A 585 2.01 -7.63 12.43
C GLY A 585 0.78 -7.09 11.70
N ILE A 586 -0.29 -7.90 11.61
CA ILE A 586 -1.62 -7.43 11.23
C ILE A 586 -2.16 -6.70 12.45
N GLY A 587 -1.91 -5.39 12.50
CA GLY A 587 -2.31 -4.52 13.62
C GLY A 587 -3.77 -4.08 13.57
N TRP A 588 -4.60 -4.67 12.71
CA TRP A 588 -6.01 -4.32 12.60
C TRP A 588 -6.89 -5.25 13.43
N PRO A 589 -8.02 -4.73 13.96
CA PRO A 589 -9.12 -5.54 14.44
C PRO A 589 -9.64 -6.54 13.39
N PRO A 590 -10.38 -7.58 13.82
CA PRO A 590 -11.11 -8.45 12.91
C PRO A 590 -12.00 -7.66 11.94
N PRO A 591 -12.18 -8.14 10.70
CA PRO A 591 -12.90 -7.40 9.65
C PRO A 591 -14.33 -7.00 10.05
N ILE A 592 -14.99 -7.80 10.90
CA ILE A 592 -16.33 -7.54 11.43
C ILE A 592 -16.48 -6.17 12.10
N VAL A 593 -15.43 -5.65 12.74
CA VAL A 593 -15.48 -4.35 13.44
C VAL A 593 -15.81 -3.22 12.46
N TYR A 594 -15.15 -3.21 11.31
CA TYR A 594 -15.34 -2.18 10.28
C TYR A 594 -16.67 -2.33 9.53
N LEU A 595 -17.13 -3.57 9.38
CA LEU A 595 -18.43 -3.88 8.79
C LEU A 595 -19.55 -3.39 9.71
N LEU A 596 -19.41 -3.57 11.03
CA LEU A 596 -20.35 -3.02 12.01
C LEU A 596 -20.34 -1.50 12.05
N ASP A 597 -19.18 -0.84 11.91
CA ASP A 597 -19.13 0.62 11.78
C ASP A 597 -19.90 1.10 10.54
N THR A 598 -19.78 0.38 9.43
CA THR A 598 -20.59 0.63 8.24
C THR A 598 -22.08 0.48 8.56
N LEU A 599 -22.48 -0.56 9.30
CA LEU A 599 -23.90 -0.82 9.64
C LEU A 599 -24.48 0.14 10.68
N LYS A 600 -23.67 0.72 11.57
CA LYS A 600 -24.14 1.77 12.50
C LYS A 600 -24.72 2.96 11.74
N GLN A 601 -24.03 3.37 10.66
CA GLN A 601 -24.44 4.50 9.83
C GLN A 601 -25.33 4.08 8.65
N TYR A 602 -25.12 2.89 8.09
CA TYR A 602 -25.87 2.37 6.93
C TYR A 602 -26.43 0.97 7.23
N PRO A 603 -27.43 0.84 8.13
CA PRO A 603 -27.98 -0.46 8.53
C PRO A 603 -28.56 -1.28 7.37
N GLN A 604 -28.96 -0.61 6.29
CA GLN A 604 -29.45 -1.19 5.04
C GLN A 604 -28.35 -1.70 4.09
N CYS A 605 -27.06 -1.53 4.43
CA CYS A 605 -25.97 -1.91 3.54
C CYS A 605 -25.88 -3.44 3.41
N VAL A 606 -26.47 -3.97 2.33
CA VAL A 606 -26.53 -5.41 2.03
C VAL A 606 -25.15 -6.06 2.08
N LEU A 607 -24.13 -5.48 1.44
CA LEU A 607 -22.77 -6.05 1.42
C LEU A 607 -22.17 -6.15 2.83
N ALA A 608 -22.29 -5.10 3.65
CA ALA A 608 -21.80 -5.14 5.02
C ALA A 608 -22.51 -6.21 5.87
N ARG A 609 -23.82 -6.41 5.68
CA ARG A 609 -24.60 -7.46 6.36
C ARG A 609 -24.14 -8.86 5.95
N ILE A 610 -23.90 -9.08 4.65
CA ILE A 610 -23.37 -10.36 4.13
C ILE A 610 -22.03 -10.68 4.78
N TYR A 611 -21.07 -9.74 4.72
CA TYR A 611 -19.76 -9.95 5.34
C TYR A 611 -19.86 -10.10 6.87
N ALA A 612 -20.87 -9.50 7.50
CA ALA A 612 -21.15 -9.69 8.92
C ALA A 612 -21.73 -11.08 9.27
N GLY A 613 -21.99 -11.93 8.27
CA GLY A 613 -22.51 -13.29 8.43
C GLY A 613 -24.01 -13.42 8.23
N GLU A 614 -24.69 -12.35 7.81
CA GLU A 614 -26.10 -12.46 7.46
C GLU A 614 -26.26 -13.25 6.15
N LYS A 615 -27.07 -14.31 6.22
CA LYS A 615 -27.39 -15.13 5.05
C LYS A 615 -28.43 -14.40 4.21
N MET A 616 -28.15 -14.17 2.93
CA MET A 616 -29.17 -13.69 2.01
C MET A 616 -30.14 -14.83 1.67
N PRO A 617 -31.45 -14.65 1.87
CA PRO A 617 -32.43 -15.62 1.39
C PRO A 617 -32.36 -15.66 -0.14
N ASN A 618 -32.09 -16.84 -0.69
CA ASN A 618 -32.34 -17.08 -2.11
C ASN A 618 -33.86 -17.27 -2.28
N GLU A 619 -34.52 -16.27 -2.86
CA GLU A 619 -35.97 -16.20 -3.07
C GLU A 619 -36.47 -17.16 -4.15
N THR A 620 -35.57 -17.85 -4.86
CA THR A 620 -35.97 -18.75 -5.93
C THR A 620 -36.77 -19.91 -5.38
N THR A 621 -38.03 -19.95 -5.79
CA THR A 621 -38.97 -20.98 -5.42
C THR A 621 -38.84 -22.13 -6.40
N VAL A 622 -38.27 -23.24 -5.93
CA VAL A 622 -38.24 -24.49 -6.70
C VAL A 622 -39.55 -25.22 -6.46
N SER A 623 -40.32 -25.48 -7.51
CA SER A 623 -41.53 -26.31 -7.44
C SER A 623 -41.15 -27.75 -7.08
N ILE A 624 -41.79 -28.31 -6.05
CA ILE A 624 -41.53 -29.66 -5.56
C ILE A 624 -42.87 -30.39 -5.45
N PRO A 625 -43.03 -31.56 -6.09
CA PRO A 625 -44.24 -32.37 -5.94
C PRO A 625 -44.54 -32.65 -4.45
N GLY A 626 -45.81 -32.53 -4.04
CA GLY A 626 -46.22 -32.58 -2.63
C GLY A 626 -45.90 -33.89 -1.89
N ASN A 627 -45.63 -34.98 -2.60
CA ASN A 627 -45.24 -36.28 -2.05
C ASN A 627 -43.71 -36.51 -2.05
N THR A 628 -42.89 -35.50 -2.36
CA THR A 628 -41.43 -35.64 -2.40
C THR A 628 -40.86 -35.73 -0.98
N PRO A 629 -40.07 -36.76 -0.66
CA PRO A 629 -39.38 -36.83 0.63
C PRO A 629 -38.53 -35.59 0.89
N GLN A 630 -38.49 -35.11 2.14
CA GLN A 630 -37.82 -33.86 2.49
C GLN A 630 -36.34 -33.80 2.06
N TRP A 631 -35.61 -34.92 2.16
CA TRP A 631 -34.21 -34.97 1.71
C TRP A 631 -34.08 -34.73 0.21
N ALA A 632 -34.96 -35.31 -0.61
CA ALA A 632 -34.95 -35.15 -2.07
C ALA A 632 -35.34 -33.72 -2.45
N ALA A 633 -36.32 -33.16 -1.74
CA ALA A 633 -36.71 -31.76 -1.88
C ALA A 633 -35.55 -30.80 -1.60
N LEU A 634 -34.78 -31.05 -0.53
CA LEU A 634 -33.61 -30.24 -0.17
C LEU A 634 -32.45 -30.40 -1.16
N SER A 635 -32.16 -31.62 -1.62
CA SER A 635 -31.15 -31.88 -2.65
C SER A 635 -31.48 -31.18 -3.96
N HIS A 636 -32.73 -31.27 -4.42
CA HIS A 636 -33.18 -30.60 -5.64
C HIS A 636 -33.06 -29.07 -5.54
N ARG A 637 -33.47 -28.48 -4.39
CA ARG A 637 -33.24 -27.05 -4.12
C ARG A 637 -31.77 -26.67 -4.15
N THR A 638 -30.90 -27.53 -3.62
CA THR A 638 -29.46 -27.28 -3.58
C THR A 638 -28.87 -27.28 -4.98
N ILE A 639 -29.18 -28.29 -5.79
CA ILE A 639 -28.77 -28.38 -7.20
C ILE A 639 -29.19 -27.12 -7.95
N PHE A 640 -30.47 -26.73 -7.85
CA PHE A 640 -31.00 -25.57 -8.56
C PHE A 640 -30.25 -24.28 -8.18
N ARG A 641 -30.06 -24.04 -6.87
CA ARG A 641 -29.35 -22.85 -6.38
C ARG A 641 -27.87 -22.84 -6.75
N THR A 642 -27.21 -24.00 -6.75
CA THR A 642 -25.83 -24.10 -7.24
C THR A 642 -25.77 -23.77 -8.73
N MET A 643 -26.74 -24.24 -9.52
CA MET A 643 -26.83 -23.91 -10.95
C MET A 643 -27.07 -22.42 -11.19
N GLU A 644 -27.87 -21.72 -10.38
CA GLU A 644 -28.03 -20.26 -10.47
C GLU A 644 -26.71 -19.51 -10.28
N VAL A 645 -25.89 -19.95 -9.31
CA VAL A 645 -24.56 -19.35 -9.07
C VAL A 645 -23.65 -19.61 -10.27
N ILE A 646 -23.61 -20.83 -10.78
CA ILE A 646 -22.81 -21.16 -11.97
C ILE A 646 -23.28 -20.31 -13.16
N ARG A 647 -24.59 -20.25 -13.41
CA ARG A 647 -25.20 -19.46 -14.50
C ARG A 647 -24.91 -17.97 -14.38
N TYR A 648 -24.92 -17.40 -13.18
CA TYR A 648 -24.50 -16.02 -12.98
C TYR A 648 -23.06 -15.80 -13.49
N TRP A 649 -22.12 -16.69 -13.13
CA TRP A 649 -20.74 -16.58 -13.60
C TRP A 649 -20.63 -16.77 -15.11
N THR A 650 -21.36 -17.70 -15.70
CA THR A 650 -21.29 -17.95 -17.15
C THR A 650 -22.01 -16.91 -18.00
N ASP A 651 -23.12 -16.35 -17.50
CA ASP A 651 -23.99 -15.42 -18.24
C ASP A 651 -23.59 -13.95 -18.03
N GLN A 652 -23.16 -13.58 -16.81
CA GLN A 652 -22.94 -12.18 -16.42
C GLN A 652 -21.47 -11.79 -16.31
N ARG A 653 -20.57 -12.77 -16.11
CA ARG A 653 -19.16 -12.50 -15.78
C ARG A 653 -18.17 -13.05 -16.80
N GLN A 654 -18.49 -14.18 -17.44
CA GLN A 654 -17.56 -14.83 -18.36
C GLN A 654 -17.30 -13.98 -19.60
N ALA A 655 -16.05 -13.54 -19.76
CA ALA A 655 -15.58 -12.82 -20.92
C ALA A 655 -15.51 -13.71 -22.17
N ALA A 656 -15.36 -13.11 -23.35
CA ALA A 656 -15.33 -13.83 -24.62
C ALA A 656 -14.19 -14.86 -24.72
N ASN A 657 -13.05 -14.59 -24.08
CA ASN A 657 -11.93 -15.53 -23.99
C ASN A 657 -12.16 -16.65 -22.97
N GLY A 658 -13.13 -16.53 -22.06
CA GLY A 658 -13.43 -17.50 -21.01
C GLY A 658 -13.11 -17.04 -19.58
N ALA A 659 -12.39 -15.93 -19.40
CA ALA A 659 -12.03 -15.41 -18.08
C ALA A 659 -13.27 -15.01 -17.26
N LEU A 660 -13.23 -15.21 -15.95
CA LEU A 660 -14.28 -14.85 -14.99
C LEU A 660 -13.88 -13.61 -14.15
N GLY A 661 -12.60 -13.26 -14.17
CA GLY A 661 -12.06 -12.02 -13.59
C GLY A 661 -11.17 -12.22 -12.37
N GLY A 662 -10.84 -13.46 -11.99
CA GLY A 662 -9.85 -13.77 -10.94
C GLY A 662 -8.42 -13.97 -11.47
N GLY A 663 -8.24 -14.04 -12.80
CA GLY A 663 -7.00 -14.51 -13.41
C GLY A 663 -7.00 -16.02 -13.59
N ILE A 664 -6.11 -16.55 -14.44
CA ILE A 664 -6.23 -17.95 -14.89
C ILE A 664 -6.10 -18.97 -13.76
N GLY A 665 -5.23 -18.73 -12.77
CA GLY A 665 -5.04 -19.63 -11.62
C GLY A 665 -6.32 -19.78 -10.80
N ASP A 666 -6.93 -18.66 -10.41
CA ASP A 666 -8.16 -18.66 -9.59
C ASP A 666 -9.41 -19.05 -10.41
N ASP A 667 -9.51 -18.63 -11.68
CA ASP A 667 -10.67 -18.90 -12.53
C ASP A 667 -10.85 -20.40 -12.80
N VAL A 668 -9.77 -21.17 -12.94
CA VAL A 668 -9.88 -22.63 -13.16
C VAL A 668 -10.27 -23.37 -11.87
N GLU A 669 -9.94 -22.86 -10.68
CA GLU A 669 -10.29 -23.52 -9.42
C GLU A 669 -11.81 -23.60 -9.22
N THR A 670 -12.56 -22.62 -9.73
CA THR A 670 -14.03 -22.60 -9.61
C THR A 670 -14.67 -23.84 -10.24
N LEU A 671 -14.03 -24.40 -11.28
CA LEU A 671 -14.52 -25.55 -12.02
C LEU A 671 -14.66 -26.81 -11.15
N ARG A 672 -13.91 -26.90 -10.04
CA ARG A 672 -14.02 -27.97 -9.04
C ARG A 672 -15.45 -28.10 -8.49
N TRP A 673 -16.21 -27.00 -8.47
CA TRP A 673 -17.59 -26.94 -8.00
C TRP A 673 -18.64 -27.06 -9.11
N TRP A 674 -18.22 -27.02 -10.37
CA TRP A 674 -19.11 -27.06 -11.54
C TRP A 674 -19.38 -28.49 -12.02
N SER A 675 -18.84 -29.49 -11.33
CA SER A 675 -19.06 -30.91 -11.63
C SER A 675 -20.54 -31.29 -11.64
N ILE A 676 -21.33 -30.70 -10.74
CA ILE A 676 -22.78 -30.90 -10.68
C ILE A 676 -23.50 -30.45 -11.96
N GLY A 677 -23.05 -29.36 -12.57
CA GLY A 677 -23.70 -28.78 -13.74
C GLY A 677 -23.56 -29.64 -14.99
N HIS A 678 -22.45 -30.37 -15.13
CA HIS A 678 -22.27 -31.28 -16.26
C HIS A 678 -22.65 -32.73 -15.94
N MET A 679 -22.28 -33.28 -14.78
CA MET A 679 -22.55 -34.70 -14.48
C MET A 679 -24.00 -34.99 -14.10
N VAL A 680 -24.62 -34.08 -13.35
CA VAL A 680 -25.96 -34.31 -12.78
C VAL A 680 -27.02 -33.60 -13.62
N CYS A 681 -26.76 -32.37 -14.03
CA CYS A 681 -27.72 -31.55 -14.78
C CYS A 681 -27.59 -31.68 -16.31
N ASP A 682 -26.48 -32.23 -16.83
CA ASP A 682 -26.14 -32.29 -18.27
C ASP A 682 -26.32 -30.94 -19.01
N ASP A 683 -25.98 -29.84 -18.34
CA ASP A 683 -26.23 -28.49 -18.86
C ASP A 683 -25.23 -28.13 -19.97
N GLU A 684 -25.74 -27.96 -21.20
CA GLU A 684 -24.93 -27.61 -22.38
C GLU A 684 -24.19 -26.28 -22.21
N HIS A 685 -24.82 -25.28 -21.59
CA HIS A 685 -24.22 -23.97 -21.43
C HIS A 685 -23.04 -24.04 -20.46
N VAL A 686 -23.18 -24.76 -19.34
CA VAL A 686 -22.07 -24.98 -18.39
C VAL A 686 -20.92 -25.73 -19.08
N ARG A 687 -21.20 -26.74 -19.90
CA ARG A 687 -20.16 -27.43 -20.69
C ARG A 687 -19.45 -26.49 -21.65
N ASN A 688 -20.18 -25.61 -22.33
CA ASN A 688 -19.60 -24.62 -23.24
C ASN A 688 -18.75 -23.57 -22.49
N ALA A 689 -19.20 -23.13 -21.32
CA ALA A 689 -18.43 -22.23 -20.47
C ALA A 689 -17.13 -22.89 -19.97
N TRP A 690 -17.18 -24.16 -19.56
CA TRP A 690 -15.98 -24.94 -19.20
C TRP A 690 -15.01 -25.04 -20.37
N ARG A 691 -15.50 -25.33 -21.59
CA ARG A 691 -14.67 -25.41 -22.81
C ARG A 691 -13.94 -24.11 -23.10
N LYS A 692 -14.58 -22.95 -22.90
CA LYS A 692 -13.93 -21.63 -23.08
C LYS A 692 -12.78 -21.46 -22.10
N ILE A 693 -12.99 -21.76 -20.81
CA ILE A 693 -11.94 -21.67 -19.79
C ILE A 693 -10.80 -22.64 -20.11
N ALA A 694 -11.09 -23.88 -20.53
CA ALA A 694 -10.08 -24.85 -20.93
C ALA A 694 -9.28 -24.42 -22.17
N ASP A 695 -9.94 -23.84 -23.18
CA ASP A 695 -9.26 -23.29 -24.35
C ASP A 695 -8.39 -22.08 -23.99
N TRP A 696 -8.85 -21.21 -23.08
CA TRP A 696 -8.05 -20.11 -22.53
C TRP A 696 -6.82 -20.61 -21.79
N ALA A 697 -6.98 -21.53 -20.83
CA ALA A 697 -5.88 -22.11 -20.06
C ALA A 697 -4.79 -22.70 -20.96
N HIS A 698 -5.22 -23.42 -22.01
CA HIS A 698 -4.30 -23.97 -22.99
C HIS A 698 -3.56 -22.87 -23.78
N SER A 699 -4.26 -21.80 -24.19
CA SER A 699 -3.68 -20.68 -24.94
C SER A 699 -2.74 -19.81 -24.11
N TYR A 700 -3.10 -19.54 -22.86
CA TYR A 700 -2.37 -18.70 -21.90
C TYR A 700 -0.93 -19.21 -21.73
N ASN A 701 -0.80 -20.51 -21.58
CA ASN A 701 0.47 -21.20 -21.45
C ASN A 701 1.11 -21.56 -22.81
N ARG A 702 0.86 -20.78 -23.88
CA ARG A 702 1.41 -20.98 -25.24
C ARG A 702 1.22 -22.40 -25.80
N GLY A 703 0.14 -23.08 -25.39
CA GLY A 703 -0.15 -24.46 -25.78
C GLY A 703 0.60 -25.54 -25.02
N TYR A 704 1.37 -25.19 -23.98
CA TYR A 704 2.04 -26.15 -23.08
C TYR A 704 1.09 -26.73 -22.02
N GLY A 705 0.00 -26.01 -21.72
CA GLY A 705 -0.96 -26.40 -20.69
C GLY A 705 -0.57 -25.93 -19.28
N PHE A 706 0.68 -26.11 -18.87
CA PHE A 706 1.23 -25.75 -17.55
C PHE A 706 1.93 -24.39 -17.54
N THR A 707 2.18 -23.80 -16.36
CA THR A 707 2.85 -22.49 -16.26
C THR A 707 4.18 -22.47 -16.99
N VAL A 708 4.50 -21.36 -17.66
CA VAL A 708 5.78 -21.22 -18.38
C VAL A 708 6.93 -20.97 -17.39
N ASP A 709 6.65 -20.24 -16.31
CA ASP A 709 7.61 -20.00 -15.23
C ASP A 709 7.48 -21.07 -14.15
N GLU A 710 8.59 -21.30 -13.44
CA GLU A 710 8.64 -22.26 -12.33
C GLU A 710 7.73 -21.80 -11.20
N SER A 711 6.84 -22.69 -10.79
CA SER A 711 5.95 -22.48 -9.66
C SER A 711 5.85 -23.77 -8.85
N ASP A 712 5.31 -23.67 -7.64
CA ASP A 712 5.06 -24.86 -6.84
C ASP A 712 4.04 -25.80 -7.51
N ALA A 713 4.02 -27.06 -7.05
CA ALA A 713 3.22 -28.12 -7.65
C ALA A 713 1.72 -27.86 -7.66
N GLU A 714 1.21 -27.01 -6.76
CA GLU A 714 -0.18 -26.58 -6.76
C GLU A 714 -0.40 -25.65 -7.96
N HIS A 715 0.22 -24.47 -7.93
CA HIS A 715 0.00 -23.38 -8.87
C HIS A 715 0.48 -23.70 -10.30
N GLY A 716 1.58 -24.45 -10.44
CA GLY A 716 2.11 -24.84 -11.74
C GLY A 716 1.17 -25.73 -12.55
N ALA A 717 0.36 -26.54 -11.85
CA ALA A 717 -0.55 -27.51 -12.45
C ALA A 717 -1.97 -26.99 -12.70
N GLU A 718 -2.44 -25.97 -11.97
CA GLU A 718 -3.87 -25.61 -11.94
C GLU A 718 -4.48 -25.33 -13.30
N PRO A 719 -3.87 -24.47 -14.16
CA PRO A 719 -4.49 -24.07 -15.42
C PRO A 719 -4.88 -25.28 -16.26
N PHE A 720 -4.02 -26.30 -16.31
CA PHE A 720 -4.30 -27.50 -17.10
C PHE A 720 -5.07 -28.55 -16.31
N SER A 721 -4.67 -28.85 -15.07
CA SER A 721 -5.24 -29.96 -14.33
C SER A 721 -6.71 -29.73 -13.99
N ASP A 722 -7.08 -28.54 -13.49
CA ASP A 722 -8.47 -28.27 -13.11
C ASP A 722 -9.41 -28.21 -14.32
N THR A 723 -8.89 -27.85 -15.49
CA THR A 723 -9.69 -27.78 -16.72
C THR A 723 -9.75 -29.10 -17.45
N HIS A 724 -8.61 -29.77 -17.65
CA HIS A 724 -8.47 -30.91 -18.56
C HIS A 724 -8.65 -32.26 -17.88
N THR A 725 -8.63 -32.40 -16.55
CA THR A 725 -8.97 -33.70 -15.91
C THR A 725 -10.41 -34.12 -16.26
N PHE A 726 -11.38 -33.22 -16.17
CA PHE A 726 -12.78 -33.56 -16.46
C PHE A 726 -13.21 -33.36 -17.92
N LEU A 727 -12.41 -32.65 -18.73
CA LEU A 727 -12.77 -32.31 -20.10
C LEU A 727 -13.08 -33.52 -21.02
N PRO A 728 -12.38 -34.68 -20.92
CA PRO A 728 -12.75 -35.86 -21.70
C PRO A 728 -14.20 -36.32 -21.46
N PHE A 729 -14.70 -36.24 -20.22
CA PHE A 729 -16.09 -36.60 -19.90
C PHE A 729 -17.09 -35.60 -20.50
N ILE A 730 -16.72 -34.32 -20.53
CA ILE A 730 -17.53 -33.24 -21.12
C ILE A 730 -17.59 -33.36 -22.66
N ASP A 731 -16.49 -33.76 -23.28
CA ASP A 731 -16.37 -33.87 -24.74
C ASP A 731 -16.70 -35.28 -25.26
N PHE A 732 -16.97 -36.26 -24.39
CA PHE A 732 -17.23 -37.65 -24.78
C PHE A 732 -18.39 -37.73 -25.81
N GLY A 733 -18.16 -38.47 -26.89
CA GLY A 733 -19.13 -38.58 -28.00
C GLY A 733 -19.22 -37.34 -28.90
N THR A 734 -18.44 -36.29 -28.68
CA THR A 734 -18.39 -35.09 -29.53
C THR A 734 -17.14 -35.08 -30.42
N PRO A 735 -17.12 -34.31 -31.53
CA PRO A 735 -15.92 -34.15 -32.36
C PRO A 735 -14.70 -33.55 -31.64
N ARG A 736 -14.88 -32.97 -30.44
CA ARG A 736 -13.79 -32.41 -29.64
C ARG A 736 -13.02 -33.44 -28.83
N PHE A 737 -13.59 -34.63 -28.61
CA PHE A 737 -13.02 -35.66 -27.72
C PHE A 737 -11.57 -36.01 -28.07
N GLU A 738 -11.31 -36.33 -29.33
CA GLU A 738 -9.96 -36.67 -29.83
C GLU A 738 -8.96 -35.52 -29.65
N ARG A 739 -9.42 -34.28 -29.84
CA ARG A 739 -8.59 -33.09 -29.62
C ARG A 739 -8.20 -32.95 -28.16
N THR A 740 -9.12 -33.23 -27.25
CA THR A 740 -8.91 -33.19 -25.80
C THR A 740 -7.91 -34.26 -25.37
N LEU A 741 -8.07 -35.51 -25.80
CA LEU A 741 -7.11 -36.59 -25.50
C LEU A 741 -5.71 -36.30 -26.07
N LYS A 742 -5.62 -35.80 -27.31
CA LYS A 742 -4.34 -35.40 -27.92
C LYS A 742 -3.64 -34.28 -27.14
N ARG A 743 -4.41 -33.31 -26.61
CA ARG A 743 -3.86 -32.23 -25.76
C ARG A 743 -3.32 -32.80 -24.45
N GLN A 744 -4.05 -33.66 -23.76
CA GLN A 744 -3.58 -34.30 -22.52
C GLN A 744 -2.29 -35.11 -22.75
N LYS A 745 -2.25 -35.93 -23.82
CA LYS A 745 -1.04 -36.67 -24.19
C LYS A 745 0.14 -35.73 -24.40
N LYS A 746 -0.03 -34.67 -25.20
CA LYS A 746 1.08 -33.73 -25.48
C LYS A 746 1.53 -32.97 -24.23
N ALA A 747 0.60 -32.47 -23.42
CA ALA A 747 0.89 -31.57 -22.32
C ALA A 747 1.43 -32.27 -21.07
N ILE A 748 1.15 -33.56 -20.88
CA ILE A 748 1.51 -34.27 -19.64
C ILE A 748 2.37 -35.50 -19.91
N TYR A 749 1.98 -36.35 -20.85
CA TYR A 749 2.67 -37.63 -21.03
C TYR A 749 4.14 -37.42 -21.40
N GLN A 750 4.44 -36.50 -22.32
CA GLN A 750 5.82 -36.22 -22.71
C GLN A 750 6.62 -35.56 -21.56
N PRO A 751 6.16 -34.44 -20.94
CA PRO A 751 6.90 -33.85 -19.82
C PRO A 751 7.07 -34.80 -18.62
N MET A 752 6.11 -35.67 -18.33
CA MET A 752 6.27 -36.70 -17.31
C MET A 752 7.44 -37.63 -17.62
N LEU A 753 7.72 -37.95 -18.88
CA LEU A 753 8.80 -38.87 -19.25
C LEU A 753 10.19 -38.23 -19.15
N ASP A 754 10.34 -36.99 -19.64
CA ASP A 754 11.65 -36.36 -19.87
C ASP A 754 11.94 -35.14 -18.97
N THR A 755 10.90 -34.42 -18.52
CA THR A 755 11.04 -33.09 -17.95
C THR A 755 10.75 -33.05 -16.46
N TRP A 756 9.66 -33.63 -15.97
CA TRP A 756 9.25 -33.51 -14.57
C TRP A 756 9.71 -34.67 -13.71
N THR A 757 9.67 -35.88 -14.24
CA THR A 757 10.04 -37.09 -13.51
C THR A 757 11.29 -37.75 -14.09
N ALA A 758 11.98 -38.51 -13.27
CA ALA A 758 13.10 -39.35 -13.70
C ALA A 758 13.17 -40.61 -12.81
N VAL A 759 13.91 -41.61 -13.26
CA VAL A 759 14.26 -42.76 -12.43
C VAL A 759 15.41 -42.34 -11.53
N ASN A 760 15.21 -42.42 -10.22
CA ASN A 760 16.21 -42.04 -9.25
C ASN A 760 17.28 -43.14 -9.06
N PRO A 761 18.37 -42.89 -8.30
CA PRO A 761 19.44 -43.88 -8.09
C PRO A 761 18.97 -45.20 -7.48
N GLN A 762 17.83 -45.23 -6.79
CA GLN A 762 17.24 -46.43 -6.19
C GLN A 762 16.26 -47.16 -7.14
N GLY A 763 16.11 -46.71 -8.39
CA GLY A 763 15.28 -47.36 -9.41
C GLY A 763 13.81 -46.94 -9.42
N TYR A 764 13.42 -45.89 -8.70
CA TYR A 764 12.03 -45.42 -8.64
C TYR A 764 11.80 -44.23 -9.55
N ARG A 765 10.70 -44.23 -10.31
CA ARG A 765 10.27 -43.05 -11.04
C ARG A 765 9.59 -42.07 -10.10
N MET A 766 10.07 -40.84 -10.07
CA MET A 766 9.65 -39.78 -9.13
C MET A 766 9.73 -38.40 -9.76
N PHE A 767 8.93 -37.45 -9.29
CA PHE A 767 9.15 -36.05 -9.63
C PHE A 767 10.53 -35.61 -9.15
N LYS A 768 11.26 -34.92 -10.04
CA LYS A 768 12.57 -34.34 -9.74
C LYS A 768 12.44 -33.21 -8.72
N SER A 769 11.31 -32.51 -8.71
CA SER A 769 11.03 -31.37 -7.84
C SER A 769 9.53 -31.13 -7.69
N TYR A 770 9.14 -30.49 -6.58
CA TYR A 770 7.78 -29.94 -6.41
C TYR A 770 7.68 -28.52 -6.95
N VAL A 771 8.78 -27.93 -7.44
CA VAL A 771 8.79 -26.64 -8.13
C VAL A 771 9.22 -26.90 -9.57
N TYR A 772 8.33 -26.61 -10.51
CA TYR A 772 8.55 -26.89 -11.93
C TYR A 772 7.71 -25.96 -12.81
N SER A 773 8.05 -25.93 -14.10
CA SER A 773 7.29 -25.28 -15.15
C SER A 773 6.93 -26.30 -16.23
N ALA A 774 6.28 -25.87 -17.30
CA ALA A 774 6.07 -26.68 -18.50
C ALA A 774 7.36 -27.24 -19.14
N ARG A 775 8.53 -26.68 -18.81
CA ARG A 775 9.80 -26.96 -19.51
C ARG A 775 10.97 -27.26 -18.59
N ASP A 776 10.92 -26.79 -17.36
CA ASP A 776 12.05 -26.82 -16.42
C ASP A 776 11.61 -27.32 -15.05
N VAL A 777 12.60 -27.72 -14.24
CA VAL A 777 12.41 -28.14 -12.85
C VAL A 777 13.47 -27.50 -12.00
N ASP A 778 13.08 -27.08 -10.80
CA ASP A 778 13.99 -26.49 -9.85
C ASP A 778 14.77 -27.58 -9.11
N ALA A 779 16.06 -27.69 -9.44
CA ALA A 779 16.93 -28.72 -8.88
C ALA A 779 17.20 -28.57 -7.37
N ASP A 780 17.02 -27.38 -6.79
CA ASP A 780 17.27 -27.14 -5.36
C ASP A 780 16.10 -27.64 -4.50
N ARG A 781 14.89 -27.72 -5.06
CA ARG A 781 13.68 -28.23 -4.39
C ARG A 781 13.43 -29.72 -4.70
N ASN A 782 14.51 -30.51 -4.75
CA ASN A 782 14.64 -31.89 -5.24
C ASN A 782 13.74 -32.99 -4.61
N THR A 783 12.45 -32.75 -4.45
CA THR A 783 11.54 -33.58 -3.69
C THR A 783 10.18 -33.75 -4.35
N ASP A 784 9.59 -34.91 -4.16
CA ASP A 784 8.23 -35.25 -4.57
C ASP A 784 7.29 -35.08 -3.36
N VAL A 785 6.15 -34.43 -3.53
CA VAL A 785 5.18 -34.17 -2.46
C VAL A 785 3.78 -34.62 -2.91
N PRO A 786 2.82 -34.85 -1.99
CA PRO A 786 1.46 -35.26 -2.37
C PRO A 786 0.78 -34.35 -3.41
N TYR A 787 1.14 -33.06 -3.45
CA TYR A 787 0.63 -32.10 -4.43
C TYR A 787 1.09 -32.36 -5.87
N ASN A 788 2.24 -33.00 -6.11
CA ASN A 788 2.69 -33.35 -7.47
C ASN A 788 1.69 -34.26 -8.21
N LEU A 789 0.87 -35.00 -7.48
CA LEU A 789 -0.16 -35.84 -8.09
C LEU A 789 -1.22 -35.04 -8.86
N ARG A 790 -1.42 -33.77 -8.50
CA ARG A 790 -2.31 -32.85 -9.23
C ARG A 790 -1.95 -32.75 -10.71
N THR A 791 -0.65 -32.76 -11.03
CA THR A 791 -0.11 -32.75 -12.40
C THR A 791 -0.50 -34.00 -13.19
N VAL A 792 -0.65 -35.14 -12.51
CA VAL A 792 -0.87 -36.45 -13.13
C VAL A 792 -2.35 -36.70 -13.38
N ASN A 793 -3.27 -35.99 -12.73
CA ASN A 793 -4.72 -36.23 -12.83
C ASN A 793 -5.24 -36.33 -14.27
N PRO A 794 -4.90 -35.42 -15.22
CA PRO A 794 -5.38 -35.57 -16.58
C PRO A 794 -4.72 -36.75 -17.32
N LEU A 795 -3.50 -37.18 -16.97
CA LEU A 795 -2.89 -38.41 -17.49
C LEU A 795 -3.64 -39.66 -17.02
N LEU A 796 -4.13 -39.68 -15.77
CA LEU A 796 -4.98 -40.78 -15.28
C LEU A 796 -6.24 -40.92 -16.14
N THR A 797 -6.92 -39.81 -16.43
CA THR A 797 -8.13 -39.82 -17.27
C THR A 797 -7.83 -40.20 -18.72
N TYR A 798 -6.71 -39.72 -19.28
CA TYR A 798 -6.25 -40.13 -20.61
C TYR A 798 -6.04 -41.65 -20.66
N ALA A 799 -5.28 -42.21 -19.72
CA ALA A 799 -4.98 -43.65 -19.68
C ALA A 799 -6.24 -44.50 -19.50
N TRP A 800 -7.21 -44.03 -18.71
CA TRP A 800 -8.49 -44.70 -18.53
C TRP A 800 -9.33 -44.75 -19.80
N PHE A 801 -9.42 -43.65 -20.56
CA PHE A 801 -10.18 -43.62 -21.82
C PHE A 801 -9.50 -44.36 -22.98
N THR A 802 -8.17 -44.31 -23.07
CA THR A 802 -7.46 -44.83 -24.26
C THR A 802 -6.83 -46.21 -24.06
N HIS A 803 -6.70 -46.68 -22.82
CA HIS A 803 -5.93 -47.87 -22.46
C HIS A 803 -4.50 -47.86 -23.06
N ASP A 804 -3.88 -46.68 -23.17
CA ASP A 804 -2.52 -46.54 -23.71
C ASP A 804 -1.52 -47.20 -22.76
N THR A 805 -0.95 -48.33 -23.19
CA THR A 805 -0.09 -49.18 -22.35
C THR A 805 1.15 -48.47 -21.85
N GLN A 806 1.67 -47.49 -22.59
CA GLN A 806 2.84 -46.73 -22.16
C GLN A 806 2.47 -45.71 -21.08
N ALA A 807 1.28 -45.10 -21.17
CA ALA A 807 0.76 -44.22 -20.12
C ALA A 807 0.43 -45.00 -18.85
N ILE A 808 -0.18 -46.18 -18.98
CA ILE A 808 -0.47 -47.08 -17.85
C ILE A 808 0.84 -47.48 -17.16
N LYS A 809 1.87 -47.90 -17.91
CA LYS A 809 3.17 -48.23 -17.35
C LYS A 809 3.79 -47.04 -16.59
N LEU A 810 3.72 -45.84 -17.15
CA LEU A 810 4.26 -44.64 -16.54
C LEU A 810 3.56 -44.31 -15.20
N ILE A 811 2.24 -44.43 -15.15
CA ILE A 811 1.44 -44.27 -13.93
C ILE A 811 1.81 -45.36 -12.91
N ALA A 812 1.93 -46.62 -13.34
CA ALA A 812 2.27 -47.74 -12.48
C ALA A 812 3.67 -47.59 -11.87
N ASP A 813 4.69 -47.23 -12.66
CA ASP A 813 6.05 -46.97 -12.20
C ASP A 813 6.06 -45.85 -11.13
N TYR A 814 5.28 -44.78 -11.35
CA TYR A 814 5.15 -43.67 -10.39
C TYR A 814 4.42 -44.09 -9.11
N ALA A 815 3.30 -44.82 -9.25
CA ALA A 815 2.52 -45.34 -8.14
C ALA A 815 3.34 -46.30 -7.28
N THR A 816 4.22 -47.12 -7.86
CA THR A 816 5.13 -48.00 -7.11
C THR A 816 6.04 -47.22 -6.18
N SER A 817 6.56 -46.05 -6.60
CA SER A 817 7.38 -45.20 -5.72
C SER A 817 6.63 -44.76 -4.46
N TRP A 818 5.40 -44.26 -4.64
CA TRP A 818 4.54 -43.82 -3.55
C TRP A 818 4.06 -44.98 -2.67
N ARG A 819 3.65 -46.11 -3.27
CA ARG A 819 3.29 -47.34 -2.56
C ARG A 819 4.40 -47.72 -1.59
N ASP A 820 5.61 -47.89 -2.10
CA ASP A 820 6.72 -48.39 -1.29
C ASP A 820 7.16 -47.36 -0.24
N ALA A 821 7.01 -46.05 -0.51
CA ALA A 821 7.24 -45.00 0.47
C ALA A 821 6.19 -44.98 1.61
N ILE A 822 4.92 -45.29 1.31
CA ILE A 822 3.87 -45.44 2.33
C ILE A 822 4.16 -46.66 3.20
N MET A 823 4.53 -47.77 2.58
CA MET A 823 4.77 -49.05 3.27
C MET A 823 6.05 -49.04 4.12
N ALA A 824 7.05 -48.23 3.76
CA ALA A 824 8.30 -48.11 4.51
C ALA A 824 8.13 -47.36 5.84
N GLU A 825 8.94 -47.71 6.83
CA GLU A 825 9.17 -46.91 8.04
C GLU A 825 10.54 -46.21 7.93
N GLY A 826 10.66 -44.97 8.41
CA GLY A 826 11.95 -44.28 8.40
C GLY A 826 11.87 -42.83 8.86
N GLN A 827 12.95 -42.33 9.49
CA GLN A 827 13.07 -40.93 9.92
C GLN A 827 11.89 -40.43 10.77
N GLY A 828 11.30 -41.34 11.56
CA GLY A 828 10.13 -41.08 12.41
C GLY A 828 8.77 -41.22 11.71
N LYS A 829 8.74 -41.42 10.39
CA LYS A 829 7.51 -41.70 9.63
C LYS A 829 7.09 -43.16 9.84
N PRO A 830 5.87 -43.42 10.35
CA PRO A 830 5.33 -44.78 10.48
C PRO A 830 5.02 -45.43 9.12
N ALA A 831 5.07 -46.76 9.06
CA ALA A 831 4.54 -47.53 7.94
C ALA A 831 3.01 -47.37 7.82
N GLY A 832 2.48 -47.40 6.60
CA GLY A 832 1.05 -47.22 6.31
C GLY A 832 0.61 -45.75 6.25
N ILE A 833 1.50 -44.80 6.52
CA ILE A 833 1.22 -43.36 6.49
C ILE A 833 1.90 -42.71 5.27
N VAL A 834 1.13 -41.89 4.54
CA VAL A 834 1.62 -41.09 3.41
C VAL A 834 2.64 -40.06 3.90
N PRO A 835 3.89 -40.08 3.39
CA PRO A 835 4.86 -39.03 3.70
C PRO A 835 4.45 -37.70 3.06
N MET A 836 4.84 -36.58 3.68
CA MET A 836 4.65 -35.25 3.10
C MET A 836 5.69 -34.89 2.05
N VAL A 837 6.79 -35.64 2.02
CA VAL A 837 7.91 -35.41 1.11
C VAL A 837 8.65 -36.72 0.88
N ILE A 838 9.18 -36.92 -0.33
CA ILE A 838 10.15 -37.94 -0.64
C ILE A 838 11.30 -37.28 -1.41
N THR A 839 12.52 -37.27 -0.88
CA THR A 839 13.67 -36.69 -1.59
C THR A 839 14.03 -37.54 -2.81
N PHE A 840 14.31 -36.90 -3.94
CA PHE A 840 14.55 -37.58 -5.21
C PHE A 840 15.77 -38.50 -5.13
N ASP A 841 16.89 -37.99 -4.61
CA ASP A 841 18.21 -38.63 -4.60
C ASP A 841 18.35 -39.79 -3.62
N GLN A 842 17.71 -39.70 -2.46
CA GLN A 842 17.93 -40.59 -1.30
C GLN A 842 16.65 -41.26 -0.79
N ARG A 843 15.47 -40.89 -1.32
CA ARG A 843 14.15 -41.32 -0.82
C ARG A 843 13.96 -41.07 0.68
N GLN A 844 14.41 -39.92 1.16
CA GLN A 844 14.17 -39.51 2.55
C GLN A 844 12.76 -38.93 2.71
N PHE A 845 12.14 -39.14 3.88
CA PHE A 845 10.78 -38.68 4.23
C PHE A 845 10.75 -37.34 4.95
N LYS A 846 11.88 -36.63 5.02
CA LYS A 846 12.00 -35.27 5.52
C LYS A 846 13.02 -34.50 4.69
N TRP A 847 12.90 -33.17 4.67
CA TRP A 847 13.96 -32.32 4.12
C TRP A 847 15.21 -32.33 5.01
N PRO A 848 16.42 -32.15 4.45
CA PRO A 848 17.66 -32.03 5.22
C PRO A 848 17.58 -30.99 6.34
N GLN A 849 16.91 -29.86 6.07
CA GLN A 849 16.72 -28.73 6.98
C GLN A 849 15.48 -28.86 7.89
N SER A 850 14.61 -29.85 7.66
CA SER A 850 13.43 -30.05 8.51
C SER A 850 13.76 -31.03 9.65
N PRO A 851 13.30 -30.75 10.88
CA PRO A 851 13.52 -31.68 11.98
C PRO A 851 12.65 -32.96 11.87
N ASN A 852 11.57 -32.96 11.08
CA ASN A 852 10.48 -33.95 11.19
C ASN A 852 9.89 -34.31 9.81
N TRP A 853 9.25 -35.48 9.71
CA TRP A 853 8.61 -35.93 8.47
C TRP A 853 7.24 -35.26 8.16
N TYR A 854 6.58 -34.75 9.20
CA TYR A 854 5.20 -34.23 9.13
C TYR A 854 5.12 -32.71 8.96
N ASP A 855 6.21 -31.97 9.14
CA ASP A 855 6.30 -30.52 8.89
C ASP A 855 7.59 -30.21 8.12
N PRO A 856 7.68 -30.62 6.84
CA PRO A 856 8.83 -30.25 6.03
C PRO A 856 8.88 -28.73 5.82
N GLY A 857 7.72 -28.04 5.77
CA GLY A 857 7.64 -26.59 5.66
C GLY A 857 6.33 -26.16 5.00
N TYR A 858 6.35 -25.95 3.68
CA TYR A 858 5.20 -25.48 2.91
C TYR A 858 4.03 -26.49 2.92
N TYR A 859 4.31 -27.79 2.79
CA TYR A 859 3.30 -28.87 2.79
C TYR A 859 3.30 -29.68 4.08
N ARG A 860 2.40 -29.36 5.02
CA ARG A 860 2.33 -29.99 6.35
C ARG A 860 1.32 -31.12 6.43
N PHE A 861 1.62 -32.12 7.25
CA PHE A 861 0.69 -33.22 7.55
C PHE A 861 -0.33 -32.80 8.63
N PRO A 862 -1.59 -33.23 8.52
CA PRO A 862 -2.23 -33.75 7.30
C PRO A 862 -2.55 -32.60 6.33
N THR A 863 -2.39 -32.83 5.03
CA THR A 863 -2.85 -31.89 3.98
C THR A 863 -3.96 -32.51 3.15
N GLY A 864 -4.75 -31.66 2.49
CA GLY A 864 -5.89 -32.03 1.66
C GLY A 864 -5.57 -32.90 0.43
N TYR A 865 -4.29 -33.14 0.12
CA TYR A 865 -3.86 -33.97 -1.02
C TYR A 865 -3.31 -35.35 -0.62
N THR A 866 -3.32 -35.69 0.68
CA THR A 866 -2.93 -37.04 1.12
C THR A 866 -3.92 -38.11 0.64
N ASP A 867 -5.20 -37.77 0.46
CA ASP A 867 -6.22 -38.68 -0.10
C ASP A 867 -6.03 -38.94 -1.60
N ASN A 868 -5.46 -37.97 -2.32
CA ASN A 868 -5.13 -38.13 -3.73
C ASN A 868 -4.09 -39.23 -3.90
N ILE A 869 -3.09 -39.35 -3.01
CA ILE A 869 -2.12 -40.46 -3.08
C ILE A 869 -2.82 -41.84 -2.97
N TYR A 870 -3.81 -41.99 -2.09
CA TYR A 870 -4.64 -43.21 -2.07
C TYR A 870 -5.45 -43.39 -3.36
N SER A 871 -5.87 -42.29 -4.00
CA SER A 871 -6.56 -42.35 -5.30
C SER A 871 -5.63 -42.78 -6.44
N LEU A 872 -4.34 -42.38 -6.41
CA LEU A 872 -3.32 -42.90 -7.32
C LEU A 872 -3.17 -44.41 -7.18
N MET A 873 -3.16 -44.92 -5.93
CA MET A 873 -3.08 -46.35 -5.68
C MET A 873 -4.28 -47.11 -6.30
N LEU A 874 -5.49 -46.59 -6.12
CA LEU A 874 -6.70 -47.17 -6.71
C LEU A 874 -6.70 -47.07 -8.24
N ALA A 875 -6.24 -45.95 -8.80
CA ALA A 875 -6.11 -45.79 -10.25
C ALA A 875 -5.09 -46.76 -10.84
N ALA A 876 -3.95 -46.98 -10.17
CA ALA A 876 -2.96 -47.97 -10.59
C ALA A 876 -3.53 -49.39 -10.54
N TYR A 877 -4.28 -49.75 -9.50
CA TYR A 877 -4.99 -51.02 -9.44
C TYR A 877 -5.99 -51.19 -10.59
N GLU A 878 -6.84 -50.19 -10.84
CA GLU A 878 -7.85 -50.25 -11.92
C GLU A 878 -7.20 -50.40 -13.30
N LEU A 879 -6.10 -49.69 -13.56
CA LEU A 879 -5.43 -49.69 -14.86
C LEU A 879 -4.56 -50.93 -15.11
N THR A 880 -4.06 -51.59 -14.05
CA THR A 880 -3.09 -52.71 -14.16
C THR A 880 -3.66 -54.06 -13.72
N GLY A 881 -4.69 -54.07 -12.88
CA GLY A 881 -5.19 -55.24 -12.17
C GLY A 881 -4.30 -55.73 -11.02
N GLU A 882 -3.19 -55.05 -10.70
CA GLU A 882 -2.23 -55.52 -9.70
C GLU A 882 -2.67 -55.21 -8.27
N GLU A 883 -3.03 -56.25 -7.51
CA GLU A 883 -3.52 -56.12 -6.13
C GLU A 883 -2.57 -55.41 -5.16
N ARG A 884 -1.26 -55.44 -5.41
CA ARG A 884 -0.26 -54.81 -4.52
C ARG A 884 -0.51 -53.32 -4.30
N TYR A 885 -1.17 -52.64 -5.23
CA TYR A 885 -1.51 -51.22 -5.06
C TYR A 885 -2.62 -51.01 -4.02
N LEU A 886 -3.35 -52.04 -3.61
CA LEU A 886 -4.35 -51.96 -2.56
C LEU A 886 -3.75 -52.04 -1.14
N ASP A 887 -2.53 -52.55 -1.01
CA ASP A 887 -1.85 -52.76 0.28
C ASP A 887 -1.79 -51.50 1.16
N PRO A 888 -1.43 -50.30 0.64
CA PRO A 888 -1.36 -49.10 1.47
C PRO A 888 -2.69 -48.73 2.12
N ILE A 889 -3.80 -48.87 1.39
CA ILE A 889 -5.15 -48.56 1.91
C ILE A 889 -5.56 -49.62 2.92
N ARG A 890 -5.36 -50.91 2.61
CA ARG A 890 -5.65 -52.03 3.53
C ARG A 890 -4.90 -51.88 4.84
N LEU A 891 -3.60 -51.54 4.79
CA LEU A 891 -2.78 -51.33 5.98
C LEU A 891 -3.27 -50.11 6.78
N ALA A 892 -3.48 -48.96 6.13
CA ALA A 892 -3.94 -47.75 6.83
C ALA A 892 -5.31 -47.95 7.49
N MET A 893 -6.26 -48.60 6.82
CA MET A 893 -7.59 -48.91 7.36
C MET A 893 -7.52 -49.91 8.52
N LYS A 894 -6.65 -50.93 8.43
CA LYS A 894 -6.40 -51.88 9.52
C LYS A 894 -5.83 -51.17 10.75
N LEU A 895 -4.79 -50.35 10.56
CA LEU A 895 -4.18 -49.59 11.66
C LEU A 895 -5.17 -48.59 12.27
N LEU A 896 -6.02 -47.96 11.45
CA LEU A 896 -7.06 -47.04 11.94
C LEU A 896 -8.15 -47.77 12.74
N ARG A 897 -8.52 -49.00 12.37
CA ARG A 897 -9.45 -49.83 13.18
C ARG A 897 -8.93 -50.05 14.60
N GLU A 898 -7.62 -50.25 14.73
CA GLU A 898 -6.95 -50.57 15.99
C GLU A 898 -6.64 -49.31 16.83
N VAL A 899 -6.87 -48.10 16.30
CA VAL A 899 -6.53 -46.86 17.01
C VAL A 899 -7.58 -46.51 18.06
N GLU A 900 -7.15 -46.36 19.31
CA GLU A 900 -8.03 -45.82 20.35
C GLU A 900 -8.25 -44.31 20.16
N PRO A 901 -9.51 -43.84 20.07
CA PRO A 901 -9.82 -42.42 20.06
C PRO A 901 -9.19 -41.68 21.25
N PRO A 902 -8.69 -40.45 21.08
CA PRO A 902 -8.26 -39.62 22.20
C PRO A 902 -9.46 -39.29 23.11
N SER A 903 -9.18 -39.02 24.39
CA SER A 903 -10.22 -38.90 25.42
C SER A 903 -11.19 -37.74 25.17
N THR A 904 -10.74 -36.77 24.37
CA THR A 904 -11.45 -35.54 24.00
C THR A 904 -12.11 -35.57 22.62
N ALA A 905 -12.15 -36.74 21.96
CA ALA A 905 -12.81 -36.89 20.68
C ALA A 905 -14.35 -36.78 20.82
N ASN A 906 -14.90 -35.56 20.76
CA ASN A 906 -16.34 -35.38 20.59
C ASN A 906 -16.76 -35.98 19.23
N GLN A 907 -17.67 -36.95 19.29
CA GLN A 907 -18.00 -37.87 18.18
C GLN A 907 -18.80 -37.24 17.01
N THR A 908 -19.01 -35.92 16.96
CA THR A 908 -20.04 -35.33 16.09
C THR A 908 -19.60 -34.19 15.17
N SER A 909 -18.37 -33.67 15.26
CA SER A 909 -17.98 -32.53 14.40
C SER A 909 -17.12 -32.94 13.21
N SER A 910 -17.66 -32.74 12.00
CA SER A 910 -16.94 -32.84 10.72
C SER A 910 -16.01 -31.65 10.44
N TYR A 911 -15.98 -30.65 11.33
CA TYR A 911 -15.09 -29.48 11.29
C TYR A 911 -14.53 -29.25 12.70
N TYR A 912 -13.28 -29.62 12.94
CA TYR A 912 -12.67 -29.37 14.25
C TYR A 912 -12.60 -27.87 14.54
N ARG A 913 -13.06 -27.47 15.72
CA ARG A 913 -12.67 -26.19 16.29
C ARG A 913 -11.19 -26.31 16.68
N ILE A 914 -10.45 -25.22 16.52
CA ILE A 914 -9.00 -25.18 16.77
C ILE A 914 -8.66 -25.56 18.22
N ASP A 915 -9.56 -25.28 19.15
CA ASP A 915 -9.41 -25.62 20.57
C ASP A 915 -9.34 -27.14 20.80
N ASP A 916 -10.09 -27.92 20.02
CA ASP A 916 -10.04 -29.39 20.06
C ASP A 916 -8.67 -29.87 19.57
N LEU A 917 -8.14 -29.30 18.48
CA LEU A 917 -6.82 -29.69 17.94
C LEU A 917 -5.68 -29.38 18.92
N ALA A 918 -5.70 -28.21 19.56
CA ALA A 918 -4.67 -27.82 20.54
C ALA A 918 -4.70 -28.67 21.81
N TYR A 919 -5.87 -29.16 22.23
CA TYR A 919 -5.99 -30.07 23.36
C TYR A 919 -5.59 -31.50 22.98
N MET A 920 -6.00 -31.97 21.80
CA MET A 920 -5.66 -33.29 21.29
C MET A 920 -4.16 -33.46 21.01
N ASP A 921 -3.50 -32.37 20.58
CA ASP A 921 -2.05 -32.31 20.43
C ASP A 921 -1.28 -32.52 21.75
N LYS A 922 -1.90 -32.29 22.91
CA LYS A 922 -1.28 -32.58 24.22
C LYS A 922 -1.33 -34.07 24.58
N GLU A 923 -2.33 -34.80 24.10
CA GLU A 923 -2.48 -36.24 24.36
C GLU A 923 -1.69 -37.11 23.36
N LEU A 924 -1.46 -36.60 22.15
CA LEU A 924 -0.84 -37.35 21.06
C LEU A 924 0.58 -36.86 20.77
N LYS A 925 1.57 -37.73 20.90
CA LYS A 925 2.96 -37.42 20.51
C LYS A 925 3.02 -37.10 19.02
N HIS A 926 3.35 -35.84 18.66
CA HIS A 926 3.45 -35.38 17.28
C HIS A 926 4.34 -36.28 16.42
N GLY A 927 3.85 -36.64 15.24
CA GLY A 927 4.53 -37.54 14.30
C GLY A 927 4.52 -39.02 14.65
N SER A 928 3.95 -39.42 15.79
CA SER A 928 3.74 -40.84 16.12
C SER A 928 2.66 -41.47 15.23
N LEU A 929 2.62 -42.81 15.18
CA LEU A 929 1.58 -43.55 14.45
C LEU A 929 0.16 -43.18 14.89
N ARG A 930 -0.10 -43.15 16.21
CA ARG A 930 -1.42 -42.79 16.75
C ARG A 930 -1.83 -41.38 16.34
N TRP A 931 -0.89 -40.43 16.42
CA TRP A 931 -1.11 -39.06 15.95
C TRP A 931 -1.41 -39.02 14.44
N ALA A 932 -0.60 -39.69 13.63
CA ALA A 932 -0.75 -39.68 12.18
C ALA A 932 -2.06 -40.33 11.71
N LEU A 933 -2.44 -41.48 12.27
CA LEU A 933 -3.72 -42.14 11.99
C LEU A 933 -4.88 -41.23 12.37
N TRP A 934 -4.83 -40.64 13.57
CA TRP A 934 -5.93 -39.83 14.05
C TRP A 934 -6.11 -38.56 13.21
N HIS A 935 -5.03 -37.83 12.91
CA HIS A 935 -5.11 -36.61 12.10
C HIS A 935 -5.33 -36.90 10.60
N GLY A 936 -4.82 -38.03 10.09
CA GLY A 936 -4.97 -38.46 8.71
C GLY A 936 -6.25 -39.25 8.40
N ARG A 937 -7.04 -39.64 9.42
CA ARG A 937 -8.17 -40.57 9.26
C ARG A 937 -9.19 -40.16 8.20
N ARG A 938 -9.40 -38.85 7.98
CA ARG A 938 -10.32 -38.38 6.92
C ARG A 938 -9.81 -38.82 5.55
N ALA A 939 -8.55 -38.54 5.23
CA ALA A 939 -7.94 -38.95 3.97
C ALA A 939 -7.89 -40.48 3.83
N ILE A 940 -7.57 -41.19 4.91
CA ILE A 940 -7.59 -42.66 4.96
C ILE A 940 -8.98 -43.19 4.66
N CYS A 941 -10.03 -42.67 5.30
CA CYS A 941 -11.41 -43.10 5.09
C CYS A 941 -11.99 -42.66 3.75
N ASP A 942 -11.59 -41.52 3.19
CA ASP A 942 -12.00 -41.09 1.85
C ASP A 942 -11.39 -42.05 0.80
N GLY A 943 -10.11 -42.41 0.94
CA GLY A 943 -9.48 -43.48 0.16
C GLY A 943 -10.13 -44.86 0.39
N GLY A 944 -10.43 -45.21 1.64
CA GLY A 944 -11.12 -46.45 2.02
C GLY A 944 -12.54 -46.56 1.45
N ALA A 945 -13.28 -45.45 1.38
CA ALA A 945 -14.60 -45.42 0.77
C ALA A 945 -14.53 -45.66 -0.75
N ARG A 946 -13.53 -45.08 -1.43
CA ARG A 946 -13.27 -45.34 -2.86
C ARG A 946 -12.82 -46.79 -3.09
N TYR A 947 -11.97 -47.34 -2.20
CA TYR A 947 -11.59 -48.75 -2.19
C TYR A 947 -12.80 -49.69 -2.08
N ARG A 948 -13.68 -49.43 -1.10
CA ARG A 948 -14.90 -50.20 -0.89
C ARG A 948 -15.83 -50.17 -2.10
N LEU A 949 -15.94 -49.02 -2.77
CA LEU A 949 -16.73 -48.85 -3.98
C LEU A 949 -16.14 -49.62 -5.16
N LEU A 950 -14.82 -49.55 -5.34
CA LEU A 950 -14.12 -50.14 -6.48
C LEU A 950 -14.03 -51.67 -6.38
N THR A 951 -13.70 -52.17 -5.19
CA THR A 951 -13.40 -53.60 -4.98
C THR A 951 -14.59 -54.43 -4.48
N GLY A 952 -15.63 -53.77 -3.96
CA GLY A 952 -16.73 -54.45 -3.28
C GLY A 952 -16.40 -54.99 -1.88
N ASP A 953 -15.16 -54.85 -1.41
CA ASP A 953 -14.68 -55.47 -0.17
C ASP A 953 -15.22 -54.78 1.09
N THR A 954 -16.11 -55.49 1.79
CA THR A 954 -16.81 -55.02 3.01
C THR A 954 -15.97 -55.07 4.27
N GLN A 955 -14.74 -55.56 4.24
CA GLN A 955 -14.01 -55.89 5.46
C GLN A 955 -13.80 -54.69 6.37
N PHE A 956 -13.82 -53.44 5.85
CA PHE A 956 -13.62 -52.19 6.59
C PHE A 956 -14.89 -51.33 6.74
N ASP A 957 -16.08 -51.89 6.49
CA ASP A 957 -17.35 -51.15 6.62
C ASP A 957 -17.56 -50.62 8.05
N ASP A 958 -17.05 -51.32 9.08
CA ASP A 958 -17.04 -50.88 10.48
C ASP A 958 -16.26 -49.57 10.67
N VAL A 959 -15.04 -49.50 10.13
CA VAL A 959 -14.17 -48.32 10.20
C VAL A 959 -14.78 -47.15 9.44
N LEU A 960 -15.33 -47.41 8.25
CA LEU A 960 -16.00 -46.38 7.43
C LEU A 960 -17.29 -45.88 8.07
N MET A 961 -18.05 -46.74 8.74
CA MET A 961 -19.22 -46.35 9.54
C MET A 961 -18.83 -45.49 10.73
N GLN A 962 -17.67 -45.73 11.33
CA GLN A 962 -17.20 -44.98 12.49
C GLN A 962 -16.57 -43.62 12.11
N TYR A 963 -15.71 -43.59 11.09
CA TYR A 963 -14.86 -42.44 10.79
C TYR A 963 -15.07 -41.82 9.40
N GLY A 964 -15.78 -42.50 8.50
CA GLY A 964 -16.02 -42.03 7.13
C GLY A 964 -16.91 -40.78 7.07
N SER A 965 -16.94 -40.13 5.91
CA SER A 965 -17.79 -38.95 5.68
C SER A 965 -19.28 -39.27 5.89
N ALA A 966 -20.10 -38.24 6.10
CA ALA A 966 -21.56 -38.43 6.22
C ALA A 966 -22.15 -39.15 5.00
N VAL A 967 -21.67 -38.82 3.79
CA VAL A 967 -22.08 -39.48 2.54
C VAL A 967 -21.70 -40.95 2.53
N THR A 968 -20.47 -41.29 2.95
CA THR A 968 -19.99 -42.67 3.05
C THR A 968 -20.87 -43.48 3.99
N ARG A 969 -21.11 -42.97 5.20
CA ARG A 969 -21.95 -43.66 6.21
C ARG A 969 -23.38 -43.85 5.73
N SER A 970 -23.98 -42.83 5.11
CA SER A 970 -25.33 -42.94 4.55
C SER A 970 -25.42 -43.98 3.43
N ARG A 971 -24.43 -44.05 2.53
CA ARG A 971 -24.37 -45.07 1.47
C ARG A 971 -24.25 -46.48 2.06
N LEU A 972 -23.37 -46.68 3.03
CA LEU A 972 -23.20 -47.98 3.69
C LEU A 972 -24.46 -48.40 4.44
N ALA A 973 -25.11 -47.49 5.17
CA ALA A 973 -26.37 -47.76 5.86
C ALA A 973 -27.48 -48.18 4.88
N PHE A 974 -27.56 -47.55 3.71
CA PHE A 974 -28.50 -47.92 2.66
C PHE A 974 -28.23 -49.32 2.09
N VAL A 975 -26.98 -49.60 1.70
CA VAL A 975 -26.58 -50.92 1.16
C VAL A 975 -26.82 -52.03 2.19
N ASN A 976 -26.49 -51.79 3.45
CA ASN A 976 -26.73 -52.76 4.53
C ASN A 976 -28.23 -53.00 4.77
N ALA A 977 -29.07 -51.97 4.64
CA ALA A 977 -30.52 -52.11 4.73
C ALA A 977 -31.12 -52.90 3.55
N GLU A 978 -30.64 -52.67 2.33
CA GLU A 978 -31.06 -53.44 1.15
C GLU A 978 -30.61 -54.90 1.23
N ASN A 979 -29.36 -55.16 1.61
CA ASN A 979 -28.86 -56.52 1.84
C ASN A 979 -29.64 -57.22 2.97
N GLY A 980 -30.04 -56.49 4.01
CA GLY A 980 -30.91 -56.98 5.07
C GLY A 980 -32.32 -57.32 4.58
N LYS A 981 -32.88 -56.54 3.64
CA LYS A 981 -34.17 -56.84 2.98
C LYS A 981 -34.06 -58.03 2.02
N GLN A 982 -33.00 -58.13 1.23
CA GLN A 982 -32.74 -59.29 0.36
C GLN A 982 -32.50 -60.56 1.17
N ARG A 983 -31.78 -60.50 2.31
CA ARG A 983 -31.66 -61.64 3.23
C ARG A 983 -32.98 -62.03 3.89
N ARG A 984 -33.89 -61.10 4.18
CA ARG A 984 -35.25 -61.44 4.63
C ARG A 984 -36.06 -62.13 3.54
N LEU A 985 -35.98 -61.64 2.29
CA LEU A 985 -36.65 -62.26 1.14
C LEU A 985 -36.07 -63.63 0.78
N ALA A 986 -34.77 -63.87 1.04
CA ALA A 986 -34.13 -65.18 0.85
C ALA A 986 -34.30 -66.15 2.03
N MET A 987 -34.83 -65.68 3.18
CA MET A 987 -35.09 -66.49 4.38
C MET A 987 -36.58 -66.73 4.67
N GLU A 988 -37.48 -66.40 3.74
CA GLU A 988 -38.84 -66.96 3.78
C GLU A 988 -38.86 -68.29 3.01
N PRO A 989 -38.81 -69.45 3.67
CA PRO A 989 -39.23 -70.68 3.03
C PRO A 989 -40.74 -70.62 2.81
N ILE A 990 -41.15 -71.06 1.63
CA ILE A 990 -42.51 -71.42 1.24
C ILE A 990 -43.34 -71.88 2.45
N LYS A 991 -44.45 -71.18 2.69
CA LYS A 991 -45.69 -71.79 3.17
C LYS A 991 -46.84 -71.35 2.28
#